data_AF-A0A9Q3VB75-F1
#
_entry.id   AF-A0A9Q3VB75-F1
#
_cell.length_a   1.000
_cell.length_b   1.000
_cell.length_c   1.000
_cell.angle_alpha   90.00
_cell.angle_beta   90.00
_cell.angle_gamma   90.00
#
_symmetry.space_group_name_H-M   'P 1'
#
loop_
_entity.id
_entity.type
_entity.pdbx_description
1 polymer ?
#
loop_
_entity_poly.entity_id
_entity_poly.type
_entity_poly.pdbx_seq_one_letter_code
_entity_poly.pdbx_strand_id
1 'polypeptide(L)'
;MFNNKKILVLFLCMVSIAWGIPNKVFASTYKDMGKKSNIVLNKVWNIKFNKDIDATTINKKNIVVVDDKNNNVSINVKYKNSRQVEVSSINSYKPSSNYTMFINEDIKSTDGKKIKIPAKMEFLTEKKYIKMINDITQIVNQGSGYNFPESVEAIMSDGTVTKVPVRWNRKLADTSKAGTCSFEGKIEGYSRTIVLTLIVNPRVIPKRDFKVVIDPAGGSNIRTSSVGPTGTNEKDVNLAIALKLGDLLANKGIGVAYTRTEDKVSWDENDDDSARIKIANDSKADLFVSVNSNSYTIPISHGIETYYYKDDSLAKGLAEDVQNSIVNSTGGTDRGIKERDCGLLKGIEKPGIIVYPGFITNPKEEKLLNDSVYQDKIAKCIANSIEKNISNLNTKIKLVNNININVYQGDKYNLPCKVSAINTDNKDIQVPVTWNKSFIDTSKVGTVTLEGKVKGYNKSIIMTIVVSSRPTKKIKVAIDPGHGGYDSGAVGPNKICEKNVTLAVALKLGDVLQKKGIEVIYTRTSDKCPWPSNKGAELQMRCDIANDAKADYFVSIHCNSADTSAATGIETYYDRNRTNGIELAKNIQNQLIREFGYKNRGTKPCGFYVVKNTNMPSVLVELEFISNGNKEQILNSSTYQQRYADSIAKGIMDTIEN
;
A
#
# COMPACT_ATOMS: atom_id res chain seq x y z
N MET A 1 -101.01 4.00 -23.47
CA MET A 1 -101.93 2.91 -23.10
C MET A 1 -102.10 2.97 -21.57
N PHE A 2 -103.27 3.47 -21.15
CA PHE A 2 -104.00 3.33 -19.87
C PHE A 2 -103.21 3.05 -18.56
N ASN A 3 -103.20 3.99 -17.60
CA ASN A 3 -104.17 4.18 -16.48
C ASN A 3 -103.99 3.11 -15.38
N ASN A 4 -104.09 3.34 -14.07
CA ASN A 4 -104.72 4.33 -13.19
C ASN A 4 -104.35 3.83 -11.75
N LYS A 5 -104.45 4.51 -10.61
CA LYS A 5 -105.28 5.62 -10.13
C LYS A 5 -104.73 6.05 -8.75
N LYS A 6 -104.66 7.36 -8.50
CA LYS A 6 -104.71 7.93 -7.15
C LYS A 6 -106.17 8.02 -6.73
N ILE A 7 -106.50 7.75 -5.46
CA ILE A 7 -107.68 8.30 -4.79
C ILE A 7 -107.26 8.81 -3.41
N LEU A 8 -107.52 10.10 -3.21
CA LEU A 8 -107.41 10.89 -2.00
C LEU A 8 -108.83 10.98 -1.41
N VAL A 9 -109.00 10.72 -0.10
CA VAL A 9 -110.17 11.19 0.67
C VAL A 9 -109.68 11.72 2.00
N LEU A 10 -110.14 12.94 2.31
CA LEU A 10 -109.81 13.77 3.46
C LEU A 10 -111.12 14.03 4.22
N PHE A 11 -111.11 13.90 5.55
CA PHE A 11 -112.05 14.49 6.55
C PHE A 11 -111.70 13.85 7.92
N LEU A 12 -111.78 14.45 9.12
CA LEU A 12 -112.34 15.71 9.60
C LEU A 12 -111.64 16.05 10.95
N CYS A 13 -111.70 17.32 11.33
CA CYS A 13 -111.10 17.97 12.49
C CYS A 13 -111.50 17.40 13.87
N MET A 14 -110.58 17.47 14.85
CA MET A 14 -110.91 17.92 16.20
C MET A 14 -109.84 18.89 16.70
N VAL A 15 -110.27 20.12 16.93
CA VAL A 15 -109.55 21.17 17.64
C VAL A 15 -109.93 21.06 19.11
N SER A 16 -108.94 20.94 19.99
CA SER A 16 -109.08 21.33 21.39
C SER A 16 -107.84 22.13 21.80
N ILE A 17 -108.03 23.45 21.83
CA ILE A 17 -107.10 24.43 22.38
C ILE A 17 -107.28 24.40 23.90
N ALA A 18 -106.22 24.04 24.62
CA ALA A 18 -106.09 24.34 26.04
C ALA A 18 -104.79 25.14 26.23
N TRP A 19 -104.94 26.42 26.56
CA TRP A 19 -103.85 27.25 27.10
C TRP A 19 -103.96 27.24 28.62
N GLY A 20 -102.86 26.91 29.31
CA GLY A 20 -102.80 27.00 30.77
C GLY A 20 -101.45 26.60 31.39
N ILE A 21 -100.64 27.61 31.69
CA ILE A 21 -99.53 27.68 32.68
C ILE A 21 -98.14 27.11 32.25
N PRO A 22 -97.03 27.89 32.39
CA PRO A 22 -95.70 27.48 31.95
C PRO A 22 -95.05 26.49 32.92
N ASN A 23 -94.88 25.23 32.50
CA ASN A 23 -94.00 24.29 33.18
C ASN A 23 -92.54 24.64 32.90
N LYS A 24 -91.79 24.95 33.97
CA LYS A 24 -90.33 25.16 33.98
C LYS A 24 -89.61 23.92 33.45
N VAL A 25 -89.23 23.91 32.17
CA VAL A 25 -88.41 22.83 31.59
C VAL A 25 -86.93 23.05 31.95
N PHE A 26 -86.34 22.09 32.63
CA PHE A 26 -84.88 21.99 32.81
C PHE A 26 -84.24 21.43 31.53
N ALA A 27 -82.99 21.77 31.25
CA ALA A 27 -82.22 21.04 30.24
C ALA A 27 -82.11 19.56 30.67
N SER A 28 -82.76 18.65 29.95
CA SER A 28 -82.60 17.20 30.11
C SER A 28 -81.72 16.67 28.98
N THR A 29 -80.71 15.91 29.38
CA THR A 29 -79.63 15.34 28.57
C THR A 29 -79.85 13.84 28.43
N TYR A 30 -80.09 13.35 27.21
CA TYR A 30 -79.56 12.06 26.74
C TYR A 30 -79.60 11.98 25.22
N LYS A 31 -78.42 11.87 24.60
CA LYS A 31 -78.23 11.05 23.41
C LYS A 31 -76.82 10.51 23.54
N ASP A 32 -76.69 9.25 23.92
CA ASP A 32 -75.43 8.50 23.76
C ASP A 32 -74.87 8.82 22.37
N MET A 33 -73.67 9.39 22.32
CA MET A 33 -73.04 9.80 21.06
C MET A 33 -72.56 8.58 20.25
N GLY A 34 -72.57 7.40 20.88
CA GLY A 34 -72.14 6.12 20.34
C GLY A 34 -70.63 6.07 20.13
N LYS A 35 -70.11 4.85 19.95
CA LYS A 35 -68.73 4.66 19.52
C LYS A 35 -68.56 5.07 18.07
N LYS A 36 -67.54 5.88 17.76
CA LYS A 36 -67.12 6.19 16.39
C LYS A 36 -65.88 5.37 16.02
N SER A 37 -65.71 5.06 14.75
CA SER A 37 -64.54 4.33 14.24
C SER A 37 -63.96 5.01 13.01
N ASN A 38 -62.72 4.66 12.68
CA ASN A 38 -61.97 5.21 11.54
C ASN A 38 -61.85 6.74 11.56
N ILE A 39 -61.57 7.28 12.74
CA ILE A 39 -61.37 8.72 12.90
C ILE A 39 -59.98 9.11 12.40
N VAL A 40 -59.94 10.04 11.43
CA VAL A 40 -58.70 10.65 10.92
C VAL A 40 -57.89 11.27 12.05
N LEU A 41 -56.56 11.16 11.99
CA LEU A 41 -55.69 11.50 13.13
C LEU A 41 -55.73 12.97 13.55
N ASN A 42 -56.18 13.87 12.68
CA ASN A 42 -56.32 15.31 12.94
C ASN A 42 -57.78 15.77 13.10
N LYS A 43 -58.69 14.87 13.49
CA LYS A 43 -60.12 15.17 13.59
C LYS A 43 -60.40 16.37 14.50
N VAL A 44 -61.17 17.30 13.96
CA VAL A 44 -61.83 18.39 14.71
C VAL A 44 -63.28 17.99 14.98
N TRP A 45 -63.69 18.09 16.24
CA TRP A 45 -65.02 17.76 16.73
C TRP A 45 -65.84 19.04 16.94
N ASN A 46 -67.08 19.05 16.46
CA ASN A 46 -68.02 20.14 16.68
C ASN A 46 -69.16 19.65 17.57
N ILE A 47 -69.14 20.03 18.83
CA ILE A 47 -70.13 19.69 19.85
C ILE A 47 -71.26 20.70 19.78
N LYS A 48 -72.50 20.22 19.69
CA LYS A 48 -73.71 21.06 19.64
C LYS A 48 -74.54 20.87 20.91
N PHE A 49 -74.92 21.98 21.53
CA PHE A 49 -75.79 22.04 22.70
C PHE A 49 -77.22 22.42 22.29
N ASN A 50 -78.21 21.92 23.01
CA ASN A 50 -79.64 22.22 22.73
C ASN A 50 -80.11 23.55 23.34
N LYS A 51 -79.27 24.21 24.13
CA LYS A 51 -79.54 25.48 24.80
C LYS A 51 -78.32 26.39 24.73
N ASP A 52 -78.55 27.69 24.86
CA ASP A 52 -77.47 28.67 24.88
C ASP A 52 -76.54 28.46 26.09
N ILE A 53 -75.24 28.32 25.82
CA ILE A 53 -74.19 27.99 26.78
C ILE A 53 -73.45 29.22 27.28
N ASP A 54 -73.14 29.22 28.59
CA ASP A 54 -72.25 30.19 29.21
C ASP A 54 -70.81 29.93 28.77
N ALA A 55 -70.29 30.83 27.94
CA ALA A 55 -68.95 30.75 27.35
C ALA A 55 -67.85 30.64 28.42
N THR A 56 -68.04 31.20 29.62
CA THR A 56 -67.05 31.16 30.71
C THR A 56 -66.84 29.75 31.27
N THR A 57 -67.81 28.85 31.06
CA THR A 57 -67.73 27.46 31.51
C THR A 57 -67.12 26.51 30.48
N ILE A 58 -66.74 27.01 29.29
CA ILE A 58 -66.12 26.22 28.23
C ILE A 58 -64.61 26.27 28.35
N ASN A 59 -64.03 25.19 28.89
CA ASN A 59 -62.59 25.06 29.12
C ASN A 59 -62.16 23.59 29.14
N LYS A 60 -60.84 23.35 29.24
CA LYS A 60 -60.22 22.02 29.20
C LYS A 60 -60.44 21.18 30.48
N LYS A 61 -61.03 21.76 31.53
CA LYS A 61 -61.46 21.02 32.73
C LYS A 61 -62.84 20.39 32.52
N ASN A 62 -63.68 21.08 31.76
CA ASN A 62 -65.06 20.69 31.53
C ASN A 62 -65.26 19.86 30.26
N ILE A 63 -64.31 19.92 29.32
CA ILE A 63 -64.25 19.04 28.16
C ILE A 63 -62.86 18.41 28.11
N VAL A 64 -62.80 17.08 28.21
CA VAL A 64 -61.56 16.30 28.32
C VAL A 64 -61.55 15.20 27.27
N VAL A 65 -60.40 14.90 26.69
CA VAL A 65 -60.19 13.68 25.89
C VAL A 65 -59.12 12.86 26.57
N VAL A 66 -59.36 11.58 26.77
CA VAL A 66 -58.39 10.64 27.33
C VAL A 66 -58.10 9.50 26.37
N ASP A 67 -56.91 8.92 26.46
CA ASP A 67 -56.56 7.69 25.77
C ASP A 67 -57.15 6.44 26.47
N ASP A 68 -56.89 5.27 25.91
CA ASP A 68 -57.32 3.96 26.43
C ASP A 68 -56.76 3.61 27.82
N LYS A 69 -55.74 4.33 28.28
CA LYS A 69 -55.15 4.23 29.62
C LYS A 69 -55.63 5.33 30.57
N ASN A 70 -56.64 6.10 30.16
CA ASN A 70 -57.18 7.27 30.87
C ASN A 70 -56.19 8.44 31.04
N ASN A 71 -55.13 8.53 30.23
CA ASN A 71 -54.26 9.71 30.24
C ASN A 71 -54.88 10.86 29.45
N ASN A 72 -54.76 12.09 29.95
CA ASN A 72 -55.26 13.27 29.25
C ASN A 72 -54.53 13.52 27.94
N VAL A 73 -55.29 13.63 26.85
CA VAL A 73 -54.82 14.11 25.55
C VAL A 73 -54.84 15.63 25.54
N SER A 74 -53.74 16.23 25.09
CA SER A 74 -53.64 17.68 24.94
C SER A 74 -54.56 18.17 23.81
N ILE A 75 -55.62 18.89 24.17
CA ILE A 75 -56.63 19.42 23.24
C ILE A 75 -56.70 20.94 23.24
N ASN A 76 -57.24 21.50 22.16
CA ASN A 76 -57.78 22.85 22.07
C ASN A 76 -59.30 22.78 22.18
N VAL A 77 -59.89 23.65 23.00
CA VAL A 77 -61.35 23.79 23.15
C VAL A 77 -61.69 25.25 22.86
N LYS A 78 -62.56 25.47 21.87
CA LYS A 78 -62.91 26.81 21.40
C LYS A 78 -64.43 26.98 21.38
N TYR A 79 -64.94 27.96 22.13
CA TYR A 79 -66.31 28.42 22.00
C TYR A 79 -66.52 29.00 20.59
N LYS A 80 -67.50 28.48 19.83
CA LYS A 80 -67.77 28.93 18.46
C LYS A 80 -68.94 29.91 18.41
N ASN A 81 -70.05 29.58 19.08
CA ASN A 81 -71.26 30.41 19.16
C ASN A 81 -72.13 29.94 20.35
N SER A 82 -73.31 30.56 20.51
CA SER A 82 -74.21 30.33 21.65
C SER A 82 -74.54 28.86 21.90
N ARG A 83 -74.40 27.95 20.93
CA ARG A 83 -74.72 26.52 21.09
C ARG A 83 -73.64 25.56 20.60
N GLN A 84 -72.44 26.02 20.28
CA GLN A 84 -71.41 25.17 19.66
C GLN A 84 -70.01 25.37 20.23
N VAL A 85 -69.32 24.26 20.42
CA VAL A 85 -67.92 24.21 20.87
C VAL A 85 -67.12 23.32 19.93
N GLU A 86 -65.96 23.80 19.53
CA GLU A 86 -65.00 23.05 18.73
C GLU A 86 -63.91 22.46 19.61
N VAL A 87 -63.57 21.19 19.38
CA VAL A 87 -62.51 20.47 20.09
C VAL A 87 -61.58 19.82 19.08
N SER A 88 -60.28 20.08 19.19
CA SER A 88 -59.27 19.45 18.34
C SER A 88 -58.08 19.01 19.18
N SER A 89 -57.37 17.96 18.77
CA SER A 89 -56.10 17.62 19.41
C SER A 89 -55.02 18.66 19.06
N ILE A 90 -54.12 18.95 20.00
CA ILE A 90 -52.93 19.80 19.74
C ILE A 90 -51.92 19.03 18.89
N ASN A 91 -51.70 17.76 19.24
CA ASN A 91 -50.90 16.81 18.47
C ASN A 91 -51.85 15.79 17.83
N SER A 92 -51.60 15.35 16.59
CA SER A 92 -52.42 14.32 15.95
C SER A 92 -52.62 13.09 16.86
N TYR A 93 -53.84 12.54 16.87
CA TYR A 93 -54.13 11.29 17.57
C TYR A 93 -53.22 10.17 17.04
N LYS A 94 -52.93 9.17 17.89
CA LYS A 94 -52.18 7.99 17.47
C LYS A 94 -53.08 7.10 16.61
N PRO A 95 -52.56 6.45 15.55
CA PRO A 95 -53.34 5.51 14.74
C PRO A 95 -53.72 4.25 15.53
N SER A 96 -54.77 3.57 15.09
CA SER A 96 -55.30 2.33 15.69
C SER A 96 -55.57 2.41 17.20
N SER A 97 -55.86 3.59 17.73
CA SER A 97 -55.95 3.85 19.17
C SER A 97 -57.37 4.25 19.56
N ASN A 98 -57.83 3.79 20.73
CA ASN A 98 -59.12 4.20 21.28
C ASN A 98 -58.95 5.44 22.17
N TYR A 99 -59.92 6.34 22.08
CA TYR A 99 -60.00 7.54 22.89
C TYR A 99 -61.42 7.74 23.41
N THR A 100 -61.55 8.42 24.54
CA THR A 100 -62.85 8.82 25.09
C THR A 100 -62.88 10.33 25.33
N MET A 101 -63.87 11.01 24.76
CA MET A 101 -64.17 12.41 25.04
C MET A 101 -65.26 12.51 26.11
N PHE A 102 -65.03 13.32 27.14
CA PHE A 102 -65.96 13.61 28.22
C PHE A 102 -66.39 15.08 28.19
N ILE A 103 -67.68 15.31 28.43
CA ILE A 103 -68.30 16.62 28.63
C ILE A 103 -68.90 16.61 30.04
N ASN A 104 -68.26 17.33 30.95
CA ASN A 104 -68.56 17.27 32.38
C ASN A 104 -69.75 18.16 32.77
N GLU A 105 -70.32 17.90 33.95
CA GLU A 105 -71.51 18.57 34.49
C GLU A 105 -71.34 20.06 34.78
N ASP A 106 -70.10 20.56 34.89
CA ASP A 106 -69.79 21.94 35.24
C ASP A 106 -70.01 22.95 34.10
N ILE A 107 -70.35 22.50 32.90
CA ILE A 107 -70.82 23.38 31.81
C ILE A 107 -72.22 23.89 32.15
N LYS A 108 -72.43 25.20 32.01
CA LYS A 108 -73.71 25.85 32.32
C LYS A 108 -74.36 26.45 31.08
N SER A 109 -75.70 26.51 31.08
CA SER A 109 -76.43 27.40 30.19
C SER A 109 -76.39 28.85 30.68
N THR A 110 -76.76 29.79 29.81
CA THR A 110 -76.79 31.24 30.12
C THR A 110 -77.74 31.62 31.27
N ASP A 111 -78.72 30.78 31.60
CA ASP A 111 -79.58 30.91 32.79
C ASP A 111 -79.01 30.20 34.05
N GLY A 112 -77.72 29.85 34.04
CA GLY A 112 -76.97 29.33 35.18
C GLY A 112 -77.16 27.84 35.48
N LYS A 113 -77.96 27.11 34.71
CA LYS A 113 -78.22 25.67 34.95
C LYS A 113 -77.06 24.82 34.43
N LYS A 114 -76.52 23.95 35.29
CA LYS A 114 -75.52 22.94 34.94
C LYS A 114 -76.09 21.82 34.06
N ILE A 115 -75.21 21.16 33.29
CA ILE A 115 -75.54 19.89 32.63
C ILE A 115 -75.84 18.84 33.72
N LYS A 116 -77.02 18.21 33.66
CA LYS A 116 -77.45 17.25 34.68
C LYS A 116 -76.76 15.88 34.58
N ILE A 117 -76.39 15.47 33.37
CA ILE A 117 -75.76 14.18 33.10
C ILE A 117 -74.56 14.42 32.20
N PRO A 118 -73.31 14.18 32.66
CA PRO A 118 -72.13 14.24 31.81
C PRO A 118 -72.27 13.37 30.56
N ALA A 119 -71.81 13.86 29.41
CA ALA A 119 -71.81 13.09 28.17
C ALA A 119 -70.43 12.50 27.91
N LYS A 120 -70.38 11.31 27.31
CA LYS A 120 -69.15 10.71 26.81
C LYS A 120 -69.29 10.20 25.38
N MET A 121 -68.18 10.18 24.64
CA MET A 121 -68.08 9.61 23.30
C MET A 121 -66.75 8.87 23.13
N GLU A 122 -66.83 7.59 22.79
CA GLU A 122 -65.66 6.79 22.46
C GLU A 122 -65.37 6.86 20.96
N PHE A 123 -64.10 6.89 20.57
CA PHE A 123 -63.71 6.81 19.17
C PHE A 123 -62.40 6.05 18.92
N LEU A 124 -62.38 5.26 17.85
CA LEU A 124 -61.20 4.54 17.35
C LEU A 124 -60.64 5.28 16.12
N THR A 125 -59.34 5.58 16.16
CA THR A 125 -58.64 6.23 15.04
C THR A 125 -58.33 5.27 13.90
N GLU A 126 -58.08 5.83 12.72
CA GLU A 126 -57.70 5.08 11.52
C GLU A 126 -56.41 4.25 11.69
N LYS A 127 -56.25 3.20 10.88
CA LYS A 127 -55.08 2.31 10.92
C LYS A 127 -53.79 3.04 10.51
N LYS A 128 -52.64 2.55 10.98
CA LYS A 128 -51.33 3.01 10.51
C LYS A 128 -51.13 2.68 9.02
N TYR A 129 -50.65 3.63 8.24
CA TYR A 129 -50.41 3.48 6.80
C TYR A 129 -49.09 4.15 6.38
N ILE A 130 -48.60 3.82 5.19
CA ILE A 130 -47.40 4.44 4.59
C ILE A 130 -47.78 5.84 4.11
N LYS A 131 -47.16 6.86 4.72
CA LYS A 131 -47.40 8.26 4.36
C LYS A 131 -46.60 8.67 3.13
N MET A 132 -45.32 8.28 3.07
CA MET A 132 -44.41 8.71 2.01
C MET A 132 -43.20 7.79 1.89
N ILE A 133 -42.74 7.63 0.65
CA ILE A 133 -41.48 6.96 0.30
C ILE A 133 -40.79 7.83 -0.75
N ASN A 134 -39.49 8.07 -0.56
CA ASN A 134 -38.68 8.87 -1.49
C ASN A 134 -38.20 8.03 -2.66
N ASP A 135 -37.99 8.68 -3.81
CA ASP A 135 -37.31 8.06 -4.96
C ASP A 135 -35.81 7.93 -4.67
N ILE A 136 -35.17 6.99 -5.37
CA ILE A 136 -33.77 6.61 -5.16
C ILE A 136 -32.94 7.13 -6.33
N THR A 137 -31.75 7.67 -6.06
CA THR A 137 -30.74 7.94 -7.09
C THR A 137 -29.44 7.24 -6.72
N GLN A 138 -28.84 6.56 -7.69
CA GLN A 138 -27.58 5.82 -7.54
C GLN A 138 -26.66 6.09 -8.73
N ILE A 139 -25.35 6.06 -8.49
CA ILE A 139 -24.33 6.31 -9.49
C ILE A 139 -23.43 5.08 -9.59
N VAL A 140 -23.23 4.57 -10.80
CA VAL A 140 -22.35 3.43 -11.10
C VAL A 140 -21.50 3.73 -12.34
N ASN A 141 -20.42 2.98 -12.54
CA ASN A 141 -19.60 3.08 -13.75
C ASN A 141 -20.09 2.09 -14.81
N GLN A 142 -19.98 2.48 -16.09
CA GLN A 142 -20.31 1.60 -17.22
C GLN A 142 -19.62 0.23 -17.10
N GLY A 143 -20.41 -0.83 -17.24
CA GLY A 143 -20.00 -2.24 -17.10
C GLY A 143 -19.98 -2.79 -15.68
N SER A 144 -20.31 -1.99 -14.66
CA SER A 144 -20.39 -2.46 -13.26
C SER A 144 -21.72 -3.17 -12.98
N GLY A 145 -21.71 -4.26 -12.23
CA GLY A 145 -22.95 -4.89 -11.76
C GLY A 145 -23.69 -4.00 -10.77
N TYR A 146 -25.02 -3.99 -10.84
CA TYR A 146 -25.86 -3.26 -9.89
C TYR A 146 -27.06 -4.11 -9.48
N ASN A 147 -27.19 -4.35 -8.17
CA ASN A 147 -28.31 -5.08 -7.59
C ASN A 147 -29.34 -4.09 -7.03
N PHE A 148 -30.61 -4.30 -7.36
CA PHE A 148 -31.70 -3.49 -6.82
C PHE A 148 -31.90 -3.76 -5.32
N PRO A 149 -32.23 -2.73 -4.50
CA PRO A 149 -32.47 -2.92 -3.08
C PRO A 149 -33.74 -3.73 -2.82
N GLU A 150 -33.72 -4.66 -1.88
CA GLU A 150 -34.89 -5.50 -1.55
C GLU A 150 -35.94 -4.78 -0.69
N SER A 151 -35.55 -3.70 -0.01
CA SER A 151 -36.42 -2.85 0.80
C SER A 151 -36.02 -1.38 0.72
N VAL A 152 -36.96 -0.48 1.03
CA VAL A 152 -36.76 0.97 1.07
C VAL A 152 -37.32 1.57 2.35
N GLU A 153 -36.83 2.75 2.73
CA GLU A 153 -37.33 3.46 3.91
C GLU A 153 -38.64 4.18 3.61
N ALA A 154 -39.65 3.92 4.45
CA ALA A 154 -40.97 4.52 4.39
C ALA A 154 -41.25 5.33 5.65
N ILE A 155 -41.79 6.53 5.47
CA ILE A 155 -42.32 7.36 6.56
C ILE A 155 -43.78 6.97 6.76
N MET A 156 -44.14 6.59 7.98
CA MET A 156 -45.47 6.15 8.35
C MET A 156 -46.37 7.32 8.78
N SER A 157 -47.68 7.10 8.87
CA SER A 157 -48.67 8.13 9.23
C SER A 157 -48.47 8.74 10.63
N ASP A 158 -47.78 8.05 11.54
CA ASP A 158 -47.39 8.54 12.88
C ASP A 158 -46.01 9.25 12.89
N GLY A 159 -45.36 9.40 11.73
CA GLY A 159 -44.05 10.05 11.59
C GLY A 159 -42.84 9.13 11.80
N THR A 160 -43.04 7.85 12.16
CA THR A 160 -41.93 6.90 12.28
C THR A 160 -41.39 6.45 10.92
N VAL A 161 -40.11 6.07 10.86
CA VAL A 161 -39.47 5.51 9.66
C VAL A 161 -39.38 3.99 9.81
N THR A 162 -39.73 3.24 8.75
CA THR A 162 -39.69 1.77 8.74
C THR A 162 -39.25 1.27 7.37
N LYS A 163 -38.49 0.17 7.30
CA LYS A 163 -38.14 -0.47 6.02
C LYS A 163 -39.29 -1.33 5.52
N VAL A 164 -39.69 -1.12 4.26
CA VAL A 164 -40.75 -1.88 3.60
C VAL A 164 -40.20 -2.59 2.36
N PRO A 165 -40.62 -3.83 2.08
CA PRO A 165 -40.18 -4.54 0.88
C PRO A 165 -40.60 -3.82 -0.40
N VAL A 166 -39.73 -3.82 -1.42
CA VAL A 166 -40.03 -3.27 -2.74
C VAL A 166 -39.89 -4.35 -3.82
N ARG A 167 -40.82 -4.36 -4.78
CA ARG A 167 -40.74 -5.20 -5.97
C ARG A 167 -40.45 -4.34 -7.18
N TRP A 168 -39.29 -4.55 -7.79
CA TRP A 168 -38.84 -3.82 -8.98
C TRP A 168 -39.40 -4.43 -10.27
N ASN A 169 -39.62 -3.60 -11.29
CA ASN A 169 -40.07 -4.02 -12.61
C ASN A 169 -39.00 -4.77 -13.43
N ARG A 170 -37.75 -4.81 -12.95
CA ARG A 170 -36.61 -5.51 -13.56
C ARG A 170 -35.82 -6.27 -12.51
N LYS A 171 -35.14 -7.35 -12.93
CA LYS A 171 -34.25 -8.15 -12.07
C LYS A 171 -32.81 -7.61 -12.04
N LEU A 172 -32.36 -7.00 -13.13
CA LEU A 172 -31.00 -6.45 -13.31
C LEU A 172 -31.05 -5.11 -14.05
N ALA A 173 -30.07 -4.26 -13.80
CA ALA A 173 -29.81 -3.05 -14.57
C ALA A 173 -28.74 -3.31 -15.65
N ASP A 174 -29.00 -2.89 -16.89
CA ASP A 174 -27.98 -2.88 -17.95
C ASP A 174 -27.09 -1.64 -17.79
N THR A 175 -25.83 -1.86 -17.45
CA THR A 175 -24.82 -0.81 -17.30
C THR A 175 -23.82 -0.84 -18.45
N SER A 176 -24.04 -1.62 -19.51
CA SER A 176 -23.12 -1.74 -20.65
C SER A 176 -22.94 -0.44 -21.43
N LYS A 177 -23.90 0.50 -21.32
CA LYS A 177 -23.88 1.82 -21.94
C LYS A 177 -23.95 2.92 -20.88
N ALA A 178 -23.17 3.97 -21.07
CA ALA A 178 -23.27 5.18 -20.26
C ALA A 178 -24.61 5.90 -20.50
N GLY A 179 -25.10 6.59 -19.48
CA GLY A 179 -26.36 7.32 -19.53
C GLY A 179 -27.17 7.17 -18.25
N THR A 180 -28.39 7.68 -18.26
CA THR A 180 -29.30 7.60 -17.12
C THR A 180 -30.44 6.66 -17.46
N CYS A 181 -30.73 5.71 -16.57
CA CYS A 181 -31.88 4.82 -16.68
C CYS A 181 -32.71 4.85 -15.39
N SER A 182 -34.00 4.57 -15.50
CA SER A 182 -34.94 4.61 -14.39
C SER A 182 -35.71 3.31 -14.28
N PHE A 183 -35.93 2.86 -13.04
CA PHE A 183 -36.62 1.62 -12.72
C PHE A 183 -37.76 1.90 -11.75
N GLU A 184 -38.86 1.17 -11.92
CA GLU A 184 -40.08 1.38 -11.12
C GLU A 184 -40.19 0.31 -10.03
N GLY A 185 -40.47 0.74 -8.81
CA GLY A 185 -40.65 -0.09 -7.63
C GLY A 185 -42.08 0.01 -7.07
N LYS A 186 -42.74 -1.14 -6.90
CA LYS A 186 -44.07 -1.25 -6.27
C LYS A 186 -43.95 -1.77 -4.85
N ILE A 187 -44.76 -1.21 -3.96
CA ILE A 187 -44.75 -1.49 -2.52
C ILE A 187 -46.18 -1.75 -2.07
N GLU A 188 -46.38 -2.84 -1.33
CA GLU A 188 -47.71 -3.23 -0.85
C GLU A 188 -48.26 -2.18 0.14
N GLY A 189 -49.51 -1.77 -0.05
CA GLY A 189 -50.15 -0.75 0.79
C GLY A 189 -49.72 0.70 0.51
N TYR A 190 -48.95 0.97 -0.55
CA TYR A 190 -48.61 2.32 -1.01
C TYR A 190 -49.01 2.50 -2.47
N SER A 191 -49.90 3.47 -2.74
CA SER A 191 -50.52 3.65 -4.05
C SER A 191 -49.56 4.22 -5.11
N ARG A 192 -48.50 4.92 -4.69
CA ARG A 192 -47.51 5.51 -5.58
C ARG A 192 -46.42 4.50 -5.93
N THR A 193 -46.04 4.45 -7.20
CA THR A 193 -44.84 3.73 -7.65
C THR A 193 -43.62 4.61 -7.37
N ILE A 194 -42.55 4.04 -6.79
CA ILE A 194 -41.30 4.76 -6.58
C ILE A 194 -40.35 4.55 -7.75
N VAL A 195 -39.45 5.50 -7.97
CA VAL A 195 -38.47 5.45 -9.05
C VAL A 195 -37.07 5.31 -8.49
N LEU A 196 -36.28 4.40 -9.05
CA LEU A 196 -34.84 4.34 -8.88
C LEU A 196 -34.17 4.84 -10.15
N THR A 197 -33.47 5.96 -10.05
CA THR A 197 -32.65 6.52 -11.13
C THR A 197 -31.21 6.04 -10.97
N LEU A 198 -30.71 5.32 -11.96
CA LEU A 198 -29.33 4.86 -12.02
C LEU A 198 -28.57 5.69 -13.07
N ILE A 199 -27.56 6.41 -12.62
CA ILE A 199 -26.66 7.20 -13.47
C ILE A 199 -25.42 6.33 -13.74
N VAL A 200 -25.26 5.93 -15.00
CA VAL A 200 -24.13 5.14 -15.49
C VAL A 200 -23.09 6.08 -16.08
N ASN A 201 -22.02 6.33 -15.35
CA ASN A 201 -20.91 7.17 -15.80
C ASN A 201 -20.12 6.48 -16.92
N PRO A 202 -19.74 7.22 -17.98
CA PRO A 202 -18.92 6.68 -19.05
C PRO A 202 -17.56 6.24 -18.51
N ARG A 203 -17.14 5.05 -18.91
CA ARG A 203 -15.81 4.54 -18.57
C ARG A 203 -14.76 5.31 -19.39
N VAL A 204 -14.00 6.19 -18.76
CA VAL A 204 -12.83 6.83 -19.39
C VAL A 204 -11.70 5.81 -19.42
N ILE A 205 -11.34 5.33 -20.61
CA ILE A 205 -10.23 4.41 -20.81
C ILE A 205 -9.02 5.25 -21.23
N PRO A 206 -7.97 5.38 -20.40
CA PRO A 206 -6.77 6.10 -20.78
C PRO A 206 -6.12 5.40 -21.97
N LYS A 207 -5.95 6.12 -23.09
CA LYS A 207 -5.21 5.58 -24.24
C LYS A 207 -3.74 5.40 -23.86
N ARG A 208 -3.20 4.20 -24.11
CA ARG A 208 -1.78 3.88 -23.96
C ARG A 208 -1.08 4.06 -25.31
N ASP A 209 0.16 4.53 -25.29
CA ASP A 209 1.03 4.58 -26.47
C ASP A 209 1.67 3.21 -26.73
N PHE A 210 0.81 2.21 -26.90
CA PHE A 210 1.19 0.83 -27.20
C PHE A 210 0.14 0.19 -28.10
N LYS A 211 0.57 -0.43 -29.18
CA LYS A 211 -0.31 -1.05 -30.18
C LYS A 211 0.08 -2.50 -30.44
N VAL A 212 -0.92 -3.38 -30.50
CA VAL A 212 -0.75 -4.81 -30.82
C VAL A 212 -1.36 -5.08 -32.18
N VAL A 213 -0.65 -5.80 -33.05
CA VAL A 213 -1.26 -6.42 -34.22
C VAL A 213 -1.58 -7.88 -33.89
N ILE A 214 -2.86 -8.21 -34.00
CA ILE A 214 -3.41 -9.54 -33.72
C ILE A 214 -3.57 -10.27 -35.04
N ASP A 215 -3.15 -11.52 -35.05
CA ASP A 215 -3.11 -12.32 -36.25
C ASP A 215 -3.88 -13.63 -36.04
N PRO A 216 -5.15 -13.68 -36.45
CA PRO A 216 -5.90 -14.93 -36.46
C PRO A 216 -5.44 -15.80 -37.64
N ALA A 217 -4.80 -16.94 -37.37
CA ALA A 217 -4.26 -17.80 -38.42
C ALA A 217 -5.35 -18.38 -39.35
N GLY A 218 -5.04 -18.51 -40.64
CA GLY A 218 -5.91 -19.06 -41.69
C GLY A 218 -6.79 -18.05 -42.44
N GLY A 219 -7.76 -18.53 -43.23
CA GLY A 219 -8.73 -17.71 -44.00
C GLY A 219 -9.41 -18.48 -45.15
N SER A 220 -10.39 -17.88 -45.82
CA SER A 220 -11.26 -18.52 -46.82
C SER A 220 -10.54 -19.10 -48.05
N ASN A 221 -9.29 -18.68 -48.32
CA ASN A 221 -8.50 -19.08 -49.48
C ASN A 221 -7.28 -19.97 -49.12
N ILE A 222 -7.17 -20.41 -47.86
CA ILE A 222 -6.03 -21.17 -47.33
C ILE A 222 -6.45 -22.64 -47.15
N ARG A 223 -6.07 -23.52 -48.09
CA ARG A 223 -6.53 -24.93 -48.10
C ARG A 223 -5.96 -25.79 -46.97
N THR A 224 -4.92 -25.31 -46.29
CA THR A 224 -4.22 -26.02 -45.22
C THR A 224 -4.88 -25.87 -43.83
N SER A 225 -5.99 -25.12 -43.72
CA SER A 225 -6.72 -24.95 -42.47
C SER A 225 -7.28 -26.30 -41.99
N SER A 226 -6.94 -26.70 -40.77
CA SER A 226 -7.37 -28.00 -40.26
C SER A 226 -8.85 -28.00 -39.86
N VAL A 227 -9.51 -29.15 -39.97
CA VAL A 227 -10.89 -29.35 -39.53
C VAL A 227 -10.90 -30.42 -38.44
N GLY A 228 -11.52 -30.09 -37.31
CA GLY A 228 -11.66 -31.02 -36.21
C GLY A 228 -12.59 -32.20 -36.55
N PRO A 229 -12.51 -33.31 -35.79
CA PRO A 229 -13.30 -34.51 -36.06
C PRO A 229 -14.82 -34.31 -36.03
N THR A 230 -15.33 -33.23 -35.42
CA THR A 230 -16.77 -32.88 -35.44
C THR A 230 -17.13 -31.80 -36.46
N GLY A 231 -16.18 -31.35 -37.29
CA GLY A 231 -16.39 -30.36 -38.35
C GLY A 231 -16.06 -28.92 -37.95
N THR A 232 -15.43 -28.69 -36.79
CA THR A 232 -15.02 -27.34 -36.38
C THR A 232 -13.81 -26.89 -37.20
N ASN A 233 -13.92 -25.75 -37.90
CA ASN A 233 -12.77 -25.20 -38.64
C ASN A 233 -11.83 -24.44 -37.69
N GLU A 234 -10.54 -24.74 -37.80
CA GLU A 234 -9.48 -24.09 -37.04
C GLU A 234 -9.46 -22.55 -37.24
N LYS A 235 -9.59 -22.10 -38.49
CA LYS A 235 -9.59 -20.67 -38.85
C LYS A 235 -10.71 -19.86 -38.19
N ASP A 236 -11.85 -20.48 -37.91
CA ASP A 236 -13.01 -19.83 -37.32
C ASP A 236 -12.80 -19.67 -35.80
N VAL A 237 -12.26 -20.70 -35.15
CA VAL A 237 -11.82 -20.64 -33.74
C VAL A 237 -10.75 -19.57 -33.55
N ASN A 238 -9.72 -19.57 -34.41
CA ASN A 238 -8.61 -18.60 -34.35
C ASN A 238 -9.14 -17.16 -34.47
N LEU A 239 -10.06 -16.91 -35.41
CA LEU A 239 -10.71 -15.62 -35.59
C LEU A 239 -11.53 -15.21 -34.35
N ALA A 240 -12.35 -16.12 -33.81
CA ALA A 240 -13.20 -15.84 -32.66
C ALA A 240 -12.37 -15.41 -31.43
N ILE A 241 -11.29 -16.13 -31.12
CA ILE A 241 -10.39 -15.80 -30.02
C ILE A 241 -9.68 -14.46 -30.27
N ALA A 242 -9.19 -14.22 -31.49
CA ALA A 242 -8.49 -12.99 -31.85
C ALA A 242 -9.37 -11.73 -31.73
N LEU A 243 -10.64 -11.81 -32.14
CA LEU A 243 -11.59 -10.70 -32.01
C LEU A 243 -11.87 -10.39 -30.52
N LYS A 244 -12.14 -11.43 -29.71
CA LYS A 244 -12.29 -11.30 -28.25
C LYS A 244 -11.06 -10.67 -27.59
N LEU A 245 -9.86 -11.08 -28.02
CA LEU A 245 -8.59 -10.52 -27.55
C LEU A 245 -8.49 -9.02 -27.85
N GLY A 246 -8.80 -8.61 -29.08
CA GLY A 246 -8.72 -7.20 -29.44
C GLY A 246 -9.73 -6.32 -28.70
N ASP A 247 -10.96 -6.80 -28.47
CA ASP A 247 -11.92 -6.09 -27.62
C ASP A 247 -11.39 -5.88 -26.20
N LEU A 248 -10.76 -6.91 -25.62
CA LEU A 248 -10.17 -6.83 -24.29
C LEU A 248 -8.97 -5.86 -24.24
N LEU A 249 -8.14 -5.83 -25.28
CA LEU A 249 -7.01 -4.91 -25.39
C LEU A 249 -7.47 -3.45 -25.58
N ALA A 250 -8.45 -3.23 -26.47
CA ALA A 250 -9.06 -1.91 -26.67
C ALA A 250 -9.70 -1.39 -25.37
N ASN A 251 -10.36 -2.27 -24.61
CA ASN A 251 -10.94 -1.96 -23.30
C ASN A 251 -9.89 -1.63 -22.21
N LYS A 252 -8.61 -1.95 -22.44
CA LYS A 252 -7.46 -1.58 -21.60
C LYS A 252 -6.73 -0.34 -22.12
N GLY A 253 -7.22 0.28 -23.19
CA GLY A 253 -6.64 1.47 -23.81
C GLY A 253 -5.47 1.16 -24.75
N ILE A 254 -5.27 -0.10 -25.11
CA ILE A 254 -4.20 -0.56 -26.00
C ILE A 254 -4.70 -0.48 -27.44
N GLY A 255 -3.89 0.07 -28.35
CA GLY A 255 -4.24 0.12 -29.76
C GLY A 255 -4.26 -1.29 -30.37
N VAL A 256 -5.19 -1.56 -31.29
CA VAL A 256 -5.30 -2.86 -31.96
C VAL A 256 -5.26 -2.68 -33.47
N ALA A 257 -4.53 -3.57 -34.14
CA ALA A 257 -4.62 -3.84 -35.58
C ALA A 257 -4.82 -5.33 -35.79
N TYR A 258 -5.25 -5.72 -36.98
CA TYR A 258 -5.45 -7.12 -37.34
C TYR A 258 -4.81 -7.44 -38.68
N THR A 259 -4.32 -8.66 -38.86
CA THR A 259 -4.02 -9.19 -40.21
C THR A 259 -5.31 -9.51 -40.98
N ARG A 260 -6.36 -9.97 -40.29
CA ARG A 260 -7.73 -10.09 -40.79
C ARG A 260 -8.76 -9.95 -39.67
N THR A 261 -9.97 -9.49 -40.01
CA THR A 261 -11.12 -9.39 -39.08
C THR A 261 -12.33 -10.23 -39.51
N GLU A 262 -12.23 -10.85 -40.69
CA GLU A 262 -13.25 -11.72 -41.27
C GLU A 262 -12.58 -12.98 -41.83
N ASP A 263 -13.39 -13.93 -42.31
CA ASP A 263 -12.86 -15.16 -42.94
C ASP A 263 -12.12 -14.86 -44.25
N LYS A 264 -12.60 -13.87 -45.01
CA LYS A 264 -12.05 -13.54 -46.32
C LYS A 264 -10.68 -12.85 -46.20
N VAL A 265 -9.71 -13.35 -46.97
CA VAL A 265 -8.36 -12.77 -47.11
C VAL A 265 -8.04 -12.49 -48.59
N SER A 266 -7.15 -11.52 -48.85
CA SER A 266 -6.81 -11.08 -50.21
C SER A 266 -5.61 -11.80 -50.83
N TRP A 267 -5.02 -12.77 -50.12
CA TRP A 267 -3.87 -13.55 -50.55
C TRP A 267 -4.24 -15.04 -50.67
N ASP A 268 -3.36 -15.82 -51.30
CA ASP A 268 -3.50 -17.27 -51.44
C ASP A 268 -2.59 -18.03 -50.46
N GLU A 269 -2.64 -19.36 -50.50
CA GLU A 269 -1.89 -20.23 -49.58
C GLU A 269 -0.37 -20.16 -49.73
N ASN A 270 0.15 -19.82 -50.92
CA ASN A 270 1.59 -19.73 -51.15
C ASN A 270 2.18 -18.43 -50.59
N ASP A 271 1.34 -17.41 -50.45
CA ASP A 271 1.73 -16.07 -49.97
C ASP A 271 1.29 -15.78 -48.52
N ASP A 272 0.66 -16.74 -47.79
CA ASP A 272 0.03 -16.50 -46.47
C ASP A 272 0.98 -15.86 -45.45
N ASP A 273 2.13 -16.48 -45.22
CA ASP A 273 3.13 -15.97 -44.28
C ASP A 273 3.64 -14.59 -44.71
N SER A 274 3.96 -14.41 -46.00
CA SER A 274 4.48 -13.15 -46.54
C SER A 274 3.48 -12.00 -46.41
N ALA A 275 2.19 -12.26 -46.68
CA ALA A 275 1.12 -11.28 -46.56
C ALA A 275 0.89 -10.87 -45.09
N ARG A 276 0.84 -11.84 -44.18
CA ARG A 276 0.66 -11.61 -42.74
C ARG A 276 1.85 -10.86 -42.14
N ILE A 277 3.08 -11.22 -42.53
CA ILE A 277 4.30 -10.48 -42.17
C ILE A 277 4.21 -9.02 -42.62
N LYS A 278 3.85 -8.79 -43.89
CA LYS A 278 3.77 -7.44 -44.45
C LYS A 278 2.73 -6.60 -43.69
N ILE A 279 1.52 -7.12 -43.48
CA ILE A 279 0.49 -6.40 -42.74
C ILE A 279 0.93 -6.13 -41.30
N ALA A 280 1.53 -7.14 -40.64
CA ALA A 280 2.04 -6.99 -39.29
C ALA A 280 3.10 -5.88 -39.21
N ASN A 281 4.05 -5.81 -40.13
CA ASN A 281 5.10 -4.79 -40.14
C ASN A 281 4.57 -3.40 -40.51
N ASP A 282 3.65 -3.31 -41.48
CA ASP A 282 3.03 -2.04 -41.88
C ASP A 282 2.09 -1.45 -40.83
N SER A 283 1.61 -2.28 -39.88
CA SER A 283 0.61 -1.87 -38.88
C SER A 283 1.07 -0.80 -37.88
N LYS A 284 2.37 -0.49 -37.83
CA LYS A 284 3.01 0.36 -36.80
C LYS A 284 2.73 -0.12 -35.36
N ALA A 285 2.42 -1.40 -35.20
CA ALA A 285 2.26 -2.01 -33.88
C ALA A 285 3.62 -2.22 -33.21
N ASP A 286 3.61 -2.21 -31.89
CA ASP A 286 4.78 -2.46 -31.03
C ASP A 286 4.94 -3.97 -30.72
N LEU A 287 3.87 -4.76 -30.88
CA LEU A 287 3.82 -6.19 -30.60
C LEU A 287 3.01 -6.95 -31.67
N PHE A 288 3.44 -8.15 -32.01
CA PHE A 288 2.72 -9.11 -32.84
C PHE A 288 2.24 -10.30 -32.00
N VAL A 289 0.96 -10.69 -32.15
CA VAL A 289 0.38 -11.86 -31.47
C VAL A 289 -0.43 -12.66 -32.47
N SER A 290 -0.01 -13.89 -32.75
CA SER A 290 -0.77 -14.82 -33.57
C SER A 290 -1.55 -15.79 -32.67
N VAL A 291 -2.81 -16.05 -33.01
CA VAL A 291 -3.63 -17.09 -32.39
C VAL A 291 -3.85 -18.19 -33.43
N ASN A 292 -3.44 -19.40 -33.07
CA ASN A 292 -3.43 -20.55 -33.95
C ASN A 292 -3.91 -21.78 -33.18
N SER A 293 -4.68 -22.70 -33.77
CA SER A 293 -5.04 -23.96 -33.10
C SER A 293 -4.24 -25.08 -33.75
N ASN A 294 -3.58 -25.89 -32.92
CA ASN A 294 -2.64 -26.87 -33.43
C ASN A 294 -3.36 -28.02 -34.13
N SER A 295 -2.65 -28.76 -34.97
CA SER A 295 -3.18 -29.97 -35.57
C SER A 295 -2.08 -31.03 -35.66
N TYR A 296 -2.49 -32.28 -35.51
CA TYR A 296 -1.58 -33.42 -35.64
C TYR A 296 -2.33 -34.62 -36.21
N THR A 297 -1.61 -35.46 -36.95
CA THR A 297 -2.18 -36.65 -37.61
C THR A 297 -2.69 -37.69 -36.61
N ILE A 298 -2.16 -37.71 -35.38
CA ILE A 298 -2.63 -38.58 -34.31
C ILE A 298 -3.62 -37.79 -33.43
N PRO A 299 -4.90 -38.20 -33.35
CA PRO A 299 -5.96 -37.44 -32.66
C PRO A 299 -5.88 -37.49 -31.12
N ILE A 300 -4.82 -38.08 -30.56
CA ILE A 300 -4.54 -38.07 -29.12
C ILE A 300 -3.63 -36.91 -28.71
N SER A 301 -2.94 -36.25 -29.64
CA SER A 301 -2.10 -35.09 -29.33
C SER A 301 -2.94 -34.01 -28.68
N HIS A 302 -2.46 -33.45 -27.57
CA HIS A 302 -3.17 -32.43 -26.81
C HIS A 302 -2.20 -31.50 -26.10
N GLY A 303 -2.70 -30.35 -25.66
CA GLY A 303 -2.00 -29.40 -24.81
C GLY A 303 -1.74 -28.04 -25.47
N ILE A 304 -1.20 -27.16 -24.66
CA ILE A 304 -1.00 -25.73 -24.96
C ILE A 304 0.49 -25.48 -25.18
N GLU A 305 0.83 -24.72 -26.21
CA GLU A 305 2.19 -24.28 -26.48
C GLU A 305 2.23 -22.85 -27.01
N THR A 306 3.31 -22.14 -26.71
CA THR A 306 3.52 -20.76 -27.15
C THR A 306 4.90 -20.64 -27.78
N TYR A 307 4.96 -20.14 -29.01
CA TYR A 307 6.20 -19.96 -29.74
C TYR A 307 6.69 -18.52 -29.71
N TYR A 308 8.01 -18.34 -29.72
CA TYR A 308 8.70 -17.05 -29.86
C TYR A 308 9.89 -17.19 -30.82
N TYR A 309 10.35 -16.07 -31.38
CA TYR A 309 11.51 -16.07 -32.28
C TYR A 309 12.82 -16.17 -31.49
N LYS A 310 13.78 -16.93 -32.04
CA LYS A 310 15.12 -17.08 -31.49
C LYS A 310 15.78 -15.71 -31.28
N ASP A 311 16.47 -15.56 -30.15
CA ASP A 311 17.15 -14.33 -29.70
C ASP A 311 16.23 -13.14 -29.35
N ASP A 312 14.91 -13.30 -29.38
CA ASP A 312 13.96 -12.29 -28.88
C ASP A 312 13.63 -12.51 -27.40
N SER A 313 14.46 -11.94 -26.52
CA SER A 313 14.26 -12.05 -25.06
C SER A 313 12.96 -11.40 -24.57
N LEU A 314 12.43 -10.40 -25.29
CA LEU A 314 11.18 -9.73 -24.91
C LEU A 314 9.98 -10.62 -25.24
N ALA A 315 9.95 -11.20 -26.45
CA ALA A 315 8.93 -12.15 -26.84
C ALA A 315 9.00 -13.43 -26.00
N LYS A 316 10.20 -13.90 -25.63
CA LYS A 316 10.36 -15.05 -24.72
C LYS A 316 9.67 -14.83 -23.38
N GLY A 317 9.93 -13.71 -22.72
CA GLY A 317 9.29 -13.39 -21.43
C GLY A 317 7.77 -13.27 -21.52
N LEU A 318 7.27 -12.67 -22.60
CA LEU A 318 5.82 -12.62 -22.86
C LEU A 318 5.24 -14.02 -23.11
N ALA A 319 5.93 -14.87 -23.89
CA ALA A 319 5.50 -16.23 -24.19
C ALA A 319 5.40 -17.08 -22.91
N GLU A 320 6.36 -16.96 -21.99
CA GLU A 320 6.32 -17.62 -20.67
C GLU A 320 5.09 -17.19 -19.85
N ASP A 321 4.83 -15.88 -19.77
CA ASP A 321 3.68 -15.36 -19.03
C ASP A 321 2.34 -15.79 -19.64
N VAL A 322 2.22 -15.76 -20.97
CA VAL A 322 1.01 -16.20 -21.69
C VAL A 322 0.80 -17.70 -21.51
N GLN A 323 1.83 -18.51 -21.71
CA GLN A 323 1.80 -19.97 -21.52
C GLN A 323 1.30 -20.33 -20.12
N ASN A 324 1.96 -19.79 -19.10
CA ASN A 324 1.63 -20.04 -17.70
C ASN A 324 0.20 -19.57 -17.37
N SER A 325 -0.21 -18.40 -17.85
CA SER A 325 -1.55 -17.88 -17.59
C SER A 325 -2.64 -18.75 -18.19
N ILE A 326 -2.45 -19.24 -19.41
CA ILE A 326 -3.44 -20.08 -20.10
C ILE A 326 -3.53 -21.45 -19.42
N VAL A 327 -2.39 -22.11 -19.18
CA VAL A 327 -2.34 -23.42 -18.48
C VAL A 327 -3.03 -23.33 -17.12
N ASN A 328 -2.69 -22.34 -16.30
CA ASN A 328 -3.29 -22.17 -14.97
C ASN A 328 -4.79 -21.88 -15.02
N SER A 329 -5.26 -21.09 -16.01
CA SER A 329 -6.68 -20.73 -16.10
C SER A 329 -7.57 -21.83 -16.69
N THR A 330 -6.99 -22.73 -17.49
CA THR A 330 -7.74 -23.76 -18.23
C THR A 330 -7.57 -25.15 -17.68
N GLY A 331 -6.45 -25.43 -16.98
CA GLY A 331 -6.06 -26.77 -16.56
C GLY A 331 -5.59 -27.67 -17.72
N GLY A 332 -5.36 -27.10 -18.91
CA GLY A 332 -4.86 -27.87 -20.06
C GLY A 332 -3.40 -28.28 -19.90
N THR A 333 -2.98 -29.29 -20.68
CA THR A 333 -1.63 -29.85 -20.59
C THR A 333 -0.59 -28.86 -21.06
N ASP A 334 0.40 -28.59 -20.20
CA ASP A 334 1.51 -27.71 -20.54
C ASP A 334 2.53 -28.41 -21.43
N ARG A 335 2.72 -27.92 -22.66
CA ARG A 335 3.78 -28.38 -23.58
C ARG A 335 4.98 -27.43 -23.60
N GLY A 336 4.92 -26.36 -22.81
CA GLY A 336 5.94 -25.33 -22.65
C GLY A 336 6.01 -24.34 -23.80
N ILE A 337 6.90 -23.36 -23.63
CA ILE A 337 7.29 -22.44 -24.70
C ILE A 337 8.22 -23.14 -25.70
N LYS A 338 8.24 -22.65 -26.94
CA LYS A 338 9.06 -23.19 -28.03
C LYS A 338 9.78 -22.08 -28.78
N GLU A 339 11.06 -22.27 -29.05
CA GLU A 339 11.87 -21.37 -29.88
C GLU A 339 11.67 -21.73 -31.36
N ARG A 340 11.58 -20.71 -32.24
CA ARG A 340 11.66 -20.88 -33.71
C ARG A 340 12.68 -19.95 -34.34
N ASP A 341 13.28 -20.40 -35.43
CA ASP A 341 14.19 -19.62 -36.30
C ASP A 341 13.68 -19.49 -37.75
N CYS A 342 12.41 -19.86 -38.00
CA CYS A 342 11.80 -19.96 -39.33
C CYS A 342 10.30 -19.57 -39.32
N GLY A 343 9.73 -19.39 -40.53
CA GLY A 343 8.31 -19.07 -40.75
C GLY A 343 7.92 -17.65 -40.35
N LEU A 344 6.63 -17.44 -40.12
CA LEU A 344 6.01 -16.15 -39.75
C LEU A 344 6.86 -15.29 -38.80
N LEU A 345 7.25 -15.83 -37.64
CA LEU A 345 7.99 -15.07 -36.61
C LEU A 345 9.36 -14.54 -37.07
N LYS A 346 10.01 -15.18 -38.04
CA LYS A 346 11.31 -14.71 -38.58
C LYS A 346 11.18 -13.39 -39.34
N GLY A 347 10.04 -13.17 -40.00
CA GLY A 347 9.80 -11.95 -40.78
C GLY A 347 9.23 -10.79 -39.97
N ILE A 348 8.83 -11.02 -38.72
CA ILE A 348 8.24 -9.98 -37.87
C ILE A 348 9.35 -9.11 -37.26
N GLU A 349 9.29 -7.80 -37.51
CA GLU A 349 10.32 -6.83 -37.06
C GLU A 349 10.15 -6.36 -35.61
N LYS A 350 9.10 -6.82 -34.93
CA LYS A 350 8.70 -6.46 -33.57
C LYS A 350 8.60 -7.71 -32.69
N PRO A 351 8.61 -7.60 -31.36
CA PRO A 351 8.36 -8.75 -30.51
C PRO A 351 7.10 -9.50 -30.92
N GLY A 352 7.22 -10.83 -31.05
CA GLY A 352 6.19 -11.65 -31.67
C GLY A 352 6.03 -13.01 -30.99
N ILE A 353 4.78 -13.39 -30.69
CA ILE A 353 4.44 -14.73 -30.20
C ILE A 353 3.36 -15.40 -31.05
N ILE A 354 3.38 -16.72 -31.10
CA ILE A 354 2.27 -17.54 -31.63
C ILE A 354 1.73 -18.39 -30.49
N VAL A 355 0.44 -18.23 -30.18
CA VAL A 355 -0.23 -18.95 -29.10
C VAL A 355 -1.05 -20.10 -29.68
N TYR A 356 -0.77 -21.32 -29.22
CA TYR A 356 -1.54 -22.52 -29.53
C TYR A 356 -2.32 -22.97 -28.29
N PRO A 357 -3.63 -22.66 -28.18
CA PRO A 357 -4.43 -22.98 -27.00
C PRO A 357 -4.90 -24.44 -26.95
N GLY A 358 -4.65 -25.25 -27.98
CA GLY A 358 -5.01 -26.67 -28.03
C GLY A 358 -4.90 -27.23 -29.45
N PHE A 359 -5.17 -28.52 -29.60
CA PHE A 359 -5.18 -29.25 -30.86
C PHE A 359 -6.60 -29.41 -31.39
N ILE A 360 -6.92 -28.79 -32.54
CA ILE A 360 -8.23 -28.89 -33.18
C ILE A 360 -8.56 -30.33 -33.61
N THR A 361 -7.54 -31.16 -33.86
CA THR A 361 -7.72 -32.57 -34.23
C THR A 361 -8.00 -33.50 -33.04
N ASN A 362 -7.87 -33.01 -31.81
CA ASN A 362 -8.22 -33.77 -30.61
C ASN A 362 -9.70 -33.56 -30.27
N PRO A 363 -10.55 -34.59 -30.22
CA PRO A 363 -11.99 -34.41 -29.99
C PRO A 363 -12.36 -33.69 -28.68
N LYS A 364 -11.53 -33.84 -27.63
CA LYS A 364 -11.76 -33.18 -26.34
C LYS A 364 -11.40 -31.70 -26.41
N GLU A 365 -10.28 -31.37 -27.04
CA GLU A 365 -9.84 -29.99 -27.20
C GLU A 365 -10.63 -29.26 -28.28
N GLU A 366 -11.07 -29.91 -29.36
CA GLU A 366 -12.00 -29.33 -30.34
C GLU A 366 -13.25 -28.78 -29.67
N LYS A 367 -13.86 -29.56 -28.77
CA LYS A 367 -15.03 -29.14 -27.99
C LYS A 367 -14.74 -27.93 -27.12
N LEU A 368 -13.55 -27.84 -26.52
CA LEU A 368 -13.13 -26.69 -25.71
C LEU A 368 -12.84 -25.47 -26.60
N LEU A 369 -12.10 -25.64 -27.68
CA LEU A 369 -11.76 -24.60 -28.63
C LEU A 369 -12.99 -23.96 -29.29
N ASN A 370 -14.05 -24.74 -29.49
CA ASN A 370 -15.34 -24.25 -29.99
C ASN A 370 -16.26 -23.66 -28.89
N ASP A 371 -15.90 -23.77 -27.61
CA ASP A 371 -16.68 -23.21 -26.50
C ASP A 371 -16.34 -21.74 -26.25
N SER A 372 -17.35 -20.85 -26.29
CA SER A 372 -17.13 -19.41 -26.14
C SER A 372 -16.54 -19.04 -24.77
N VAL A 373 -16.86 -19.77 -23.70
CA VAL A 373 -16.32 -19.46 -22.35
C VAL A 373 -14.83 -19.79 -22.29
N TYR A 374 -14.42 -20.89 -22.91
CA TYR A 374 -13.01 -21.24 -23.08
C TYR A 374 -12.28 -20.20 -23.93
N GLN A 375 -12.83 -19.80 -25.08
CA GLN A 375 -12.26 -18.75 -25.92
C GLN A 375 -12.07 -17.42 -25.16
N ASP A 376 -13.06 -17.02 -24.34
CA ASP A 376 -12.98 -15.83 -23.49
C ASP A 376 -11.84 -15.94 -22.46
N LYS A 377 -11.64 -17.13 -21.88
CA LYS A 377 -10.52 -17.38 -20.95
C LYS A 377 -9.18 -17.21 -21.67
N ILE A 378 -9.00 -17.82 -22.84
CA ILE A 378 -7.77 -17.69 -23.64
C ILE A 378 -7.48 -16.23 -23.96
N ALA A 379 -8.45 -15.52 -24.54
CA ALA A 379 -8.33 -14.12 -24.90
C ALA A 379 -7.99 -13.24 -23.67
N LYS A 380 -8.61 -13.50 -22.51
CA LYS A 380 -8.32 -12.79 -21.26
C LYS A 380 -6.93 -13.06 -20.71
N CYS A 381 -6.45 -14.31 -20.77
CA CYS A 381 -5.09 -14.67 -20.37
C CYS A 381 -4.05 -13.94 -21.23
N ILE A 382 -4.24 -13.92 -22.56
CA ILE A 382 -3.36 -13.21 -23.48
C ILE A 382 -3.40 -11.70 -23.19
N ALA A 383 -4.59 -11.09 -23.11
CA ALA A 383 -4.74 -9.65 -22.89
C ALA A 383 -4.11 -9.18 -21.57
N ASN A 384 -4.29 -9.94 -20.49
CA ASN A 384 -3.72 -9.61 -19.18
C ASN A 384 -2.20 -9.77 -19.16
N SER A 385 -1.67 -10.81 -19.82
CA SER A 385 -0.23 -11.04 -19.91
C SER A 385 0.46 -9.95 -20.74
N ILE A 386 -0.18 -9.50 -21.83
CA ILE A 386 0.28 -8.32 -22.59
C ILE A 386 0.29 -7.10 -21.69
N GLU A 387 -0.82 -6.78 -21.01
CA GLU A 387 -0.91 -5.61 -20.13
C GLU A 387 0.17 -5.61 -19.03
N LYS A 388 0.42 -6.77 -18.42
CA LYS A 388 1.49 -6.97 -17.42
C LYS A 388 2.87 -6.64 -18.00
N ASN A 389 3.11 -7.00 -19.26
CA ASN A 389 4.40 -6.87 -19.93
C ASN A 389 4.59 -5.59 -20.75
N ILE A 390 3.57 -4.72 -20.86
CA ILE A 390 3.65 -3.48 -21.65
C ILE A 390 4.91 -2.68 -21.34
N SER A 391 5.32 -2.56 -20.07
CA SER A 391 6.51 -1.78 -19.74
C SER A 391 7.81 -2.33 -20.32
N ASN A 392 7.92 -3.65 -20.41
CA ASN A 392 9.09 -4.32 -20.97
C ASN A 392 9.03 -4.35 -22.50
N LEU A 393 7.83 -4.45 -23.06
CA LEU A 393 7.59 -4.49 -24.51
C LEU A 393 7.64 -3.11 -25.16
N ASN A 394 7.24 -2.06 -24.43
CA ASN A 394 7.23 -0.68 -24.90
C ASN A 394 8.64 -0.08 -24.81
N THR A 395 9.38 -0.23 -25.91
CA THR A 395 10.76 0.25 -26.04
C THR A 395 10.86 1.75 -26.35
N LYS A 396 9.73 2.47 -26.42
CA LYS A 396 9.73 3.92 -26.64
C LYS A 396 10.21 4.63 -25.38
N ILE A 397 11.39 5.22 -25.46
CA ILE A 397 12.03 5.92 -24.35
C ILE A 397 11.51 7.36 -24.29
N LYS A 398 10.92 7.73 -23.16
CA LYS A 398 10.49 9.11 -22.86
C LYS A 398 11.65 9.96 -22.37
N LEU A 399 12.46 9.42 -21.45
CA LEU A 399 13.55 10.16 -20.82
C LEU A 399 14.67 9.21 -20.41
N VAL A 400 15.92 9.65 -20.60
CA VAL A 400 17.10 9.06 -19.95
C VAL A 400 17.84 10.20 -19.26
N ASN A 401 18.16 10.02 -17.98
CA ASN A 401 18.88 11.02 -17.20
C ASN A 401 20.39 10.91 -17.41
N ASN A 402 21.09 12.02 -17.23
CA ASN A 402 22.55 12.04 -17.12
C ASN A 402 22.98 11.31 -15.84
N ILE A 403 24.19 10.74 -15.87
CA ILE A 403 24.74 9.92 -14.80
C ILE A 403 25.86 10.69 -14.10
N ASN A 404 25.89 10.69 -12.77
CA ASN A 404 26.97 11.27 -11.99
C ASN A 404 27.53 10.20 -11.03
N ILE A 405 28.84 9.99 -11.06
CA ILE A 405 29.54 8.96 -10.28
C ILE A 405 30.73 9.60 -9.58
N ASN A 406 30.98 9.19 -8.34
CA ASN A 406 32.20 9.53 -7.60
C ASN A 406 33.03 8.26 -7.39
N VAL A 407 34.32 8.32 -7.69
CA VAL A 407 35.30 7.25 -7.44
C VAL A 407 36.53 7.83 -6.76
N TYR A 408 37.33 7.01 -6.10
CA TYR A 408 38.62 7.44 -5.56
C TYR A 408 39.75 7.23 -6.58
N GLN A 409 40.79 8.03 -6.43
CA GLN A 409 42.00 7.92 -7.21
C GLN A 409 42.58 6.50 -7.12
N GLY A 410 42.80 5.88 -8.28
CA GLY A 410 43.30 4.50 -8.42
C GLY A 410 42.22 3.42 -8.45
N ASP A 411 40.95 3.75 -8.22
CA ASP A 411 39.86 2.76 -8.28
C ASP A 411 39.66 2.23 -9.70
N LYS A 412 39.42 0.92 -9.85
CA LYS A 412 38.98 0.35 -11.12
C LYS A 412 37.49 0.65 -11.32
N TYR A 413 37.12 1.24 -12.46
CA TYR A 413 35.72 1.53 -12.80
C TYR A 413 35.34 0.96 -14.17
N ASN A 414 34.30 0.13 -14.20
CA ASN A 414 33.75 -0.45 -15.42
C ASN A 414 32.55 0.37 -15.89
N LEU A 415 32.55 0.76 -17.17
CA LEU A 415 31.44 1.49 -17.75
C LEU A 415 30.20 0.59 -17.88
N PRO A 416 28.99 1.08 -17.54
CA PRO A 416 27.78 0.28 -17.60
C PRO A 416 27.37 0.02 -19.05
N CYS A 417 26.93 -1.21 -19.37
CA CYS A 417 26.40 -1.56 -20.70
C CYS A 417 24.90 -1.27 -20.87
N LYS A 418 24.20 -0.92 -19.78
CA LYS A 418 22.80 -0.51 -19.74
C LYS A 418 22.62 0.68 -18.81
N VAL A 419 21.59 1.50 -19.07
CA VAL A 419 21.20 2.64 -18.23
C VAL A 419 19.72 2.60 -17.91
N SER A 420 19.35 3.24 -16.80
CA SER A 420 17.95 3.43 -16.44
C SER A 420 17.31 4.50 -17.33
N ALA A 421 16.14 4.19 -17.87
CA ALA A 421 15.33 5.08 -18.68
C ALA A 421 13.87 5.03 -18.23
N ILE A 422 13.12 6.10 -18.48
CA ILE A 422 11.68 6.15 -18.28
C ILE A 422 11.03 5.97 -19.65
N ASN A 423 10.11 5.01 -19.78
CA ASN A 423 9.34 4.80 -21.01
C ASN A 423 8.12 5.74 -21.11
N THR A 424 7.37 5.69 -22.21
CA THR A 424 6.20 6.59 -22.42
C THR A 424 5.04 6.36 -21.43
N ASP A 425 5.01 5.22 -20.74
CA ASP A 425 4.06 4.90 -19.67
C ASP A 425 4.52 5.34 -18.26
N ASN A 426 5.60 6.12 -18.17
CA ASN A 426 6.22 6.59 -16.92
C ASN A 426 6.78 5.47 -16.02
N LYS A 427 7.26 4.36 -16.59
CA LYS A 427 7.91 3.28 -15.85
C LYS A 427 9.41 3.24 -16.12
N ASP A 428 10.17 2.87 -15.09
CA ASP A 428 11.61 2.66 -15.18
C ASP A 428 11.92 1.35 -15.93
N ILE A 429 12.83 1.44 -16.90
CA ILE A 429 13.31 0.33 -17.73
C ILE A 429 14.84 0.38 -17.85
N GLN A 430 15.46 -0.75 -18.17
CA GLN A 430 16.89 -0.84 -18.45
C GLN A 430 17.13 -0.94 -19.96
N VAL A 431 17.92 -0.01 -20.50
CA VAL A 431 18.16 0.11 -21.94
C VAL A 431 19.65 0.06 -22.28
N PRO A 432 20.05 -0.62 -23.37
CA PRO A 432 21.46 -0.66 -23.78
C PRO A 432 22.02 0.73 -24.07
N VAL A 433 23.24 0.98 -23.60
CA VAL A 433 24.01 2.19 -23.89
C VAL A 433 25.36 1.82 -24.49
N THR A 434 25.85 2.67 -25.40
CA THR A 434 27.22 2.62 -25.90
C THR A 434 27.91 3.94 -25.59
N TRP A 435 29.05 3.86 -24.91
CA TRP A 435 29.85 5.04 -24.53
C TRP A 435 30.89 5.37 -25.59
N ASN A 436 31.21 6.66 -25.71
CA ASN A 436 32.25 7.15 -26.62
C ASN A 436 33.69 6.79 -26.17
N LYS A 437 33.86 6.26 -24.96
CA LYS A 437 35.14 5.73 -24.44
C LYS A 437 34.91 4.31 -23.91
N SER A 438 35.92 3.46 -24.01
CA SER A 438 35.89 2.08 -23.51
C SER A 438 36.44 1.93 -22.08
N PHE A 439 37.21 2.91 -21.59
CA PHE A 439 37.78 2.92 -20.24
C PHE A 439 37.92 4.35 -19.71
N ILE A 440 38.15 4.47 -18.40
CA ILE A 440 38.40 5.73 -17.70
C ILE A 440 39.69 5.63 -16.89
N ASP A 441 40.55 6.63 -17.02
CA ASP A 441 41.77 6.78 -16.21
C ASP A 441 41.42 7.44 -14.87
N THR A 442 41.50 6.67 -13.79
CA THR A 442 41.29 7.13 -12.42
C THR A 442 42.61 7.40 -11.68
N SER A 443 43.77 7.34 -12.37
CA SER A 443 45.08 7.53 -11.73
C SER A 443 45.31 8.96 -11.23
N LYS A 444 44.54 9.93 -11.74
CA LYS A 444 44.60 11.35 -11.38
C LYS A 444 43.24 11.84 -10.90
N VAL A 445 43.27 12.70 -9.88
CA VAL A 445 42.07 13.42 -9.45
C VAL A 445 41.57 14.34 -10.56
N GLY A 446 40.26 14.53 -10.63
CA GLY A 446 39.64 15.38 -11.64
C GLY A 446 38.25 14.93 -12.03
N THR A 447 37.72 15.51 -13.11
CA THR A 447 36.40 15.17 -13.65
C THR A 447 36.54 14.65 -15.07
N VAL A 448 35.93 13.51 -15.34
CA VAL A 448 35.89 12.91 -16.68
C VAL A 448 34.44 12.83 -17.13
N THR A 449 34.17 13.34 -18.33
CA THR A 449 32.86 13.21 -18.98
C THR A 449 32.90 12.20 -20.14
N LEU A 450 31.81 11.46 -20.28
CA LEU A 450 31.53 10.56 -21.40
C LEU A 450 30.18 10.89 -22.02
N GLU A 451 30.07 10.67 -23.32
CA GLU A 451 28.81 10.73 -24.05
C GLU A 451 28.34 9.29 -24.33
N GLY A 452 27.08 9.01 -24.02
CA GLY A 452 26.44 7.71 -24.21
C GLY A 452 25.30 7.78 -25.22
N LYS A 453 25.31 6.89 -26.22
CA LYS A 453 24.19 6.66 -27.13
C LYS A 453 23.32 5.53 -26.61
N VAL A 454 22.04 5.81 -26.42
CA VAL A 454 21.07 4.84 -25.90
C VAL A 454 20.21 4.31 -27.05
N LYS A 455 20.12 2.97 -27.17
CA LYS A 455 19.33 2.34 -28.24
C LYS A 455 17.85 2.73 -28.08
N GLY A 456 17.24 3.31 -29.12
CA GLY A 456 15.83 3.75 -29.10
C GLY A 456 15.60 5.13 -28.49
N TYR A 457 16.65 5.88 -28.15
CA TYR A 457 16.55 7.25 -27.67
C TYR A 457 17.31 8.18 -28.62
N ASN A 458 16.67 9.26 -29.06
CA ASN A 458 17.22 10.16 -30.08
C ASN A 458 18.23 11.17 -29.54
N LYS A 459 18.41 11.25 -28.21
CA LYS A 459 19.38 12.13 -27.55
C LYS A 459 20.52 11.32 -26.98
N SER A 460 21.71 11.90 -26.96
CA SER A 460 22.81 11.39 -26.17
C SER A 460 22.59 11.71 -24.68
N ILE A 461 23.17 10.90 -23.80
CA ILE A 461 23.29 11.18 -22.38
C ILE A 461 24.74 11.47 -22.01
N ILE A 462 24.93 12.18 -20.91
CA ILE A 462 26.26 12.47 -20.35
C ILE A 462 26.45 11.68 -19.06
N MET A 463 27.60 11.03 -18.94
CA MET A 463 28.10 10.51 -17.68
C MET A 463 29.26 11.37 -17.19
N THR A 464 29.15 11.88 -15.98
CA THR A 464 30.21 12.63 -15.28
C THR A 464 30.78 11.76 -14.17
N ILE A 465 32.08 11.53 -14.20
CA ILE A 465 32.81 10.78 -13.16
C ILE A 465 33.75 11.76 -12.47
N VAL A 466 33.60 11.92 -11.16
CA VAL A 466 34.51 12.70 -10.32
C VAL A 466 35.48 11.74 -9.63
N VAL A 467 36.76 11.86 -9.95
CA VAL A 467 37.86 11.14 -9.30
C VAL A 467 38.39 11.99 -8.16
N SER A 468 38.15 11.54 -6.93
CA SER A 468 38.52 12.25 -5.70
C SER A 468 39.76 11.63 -5.06
N SER A 469 40.53 12.42 -4.32
CA SER A 469 41.62 11.87 -3.50
C SER A 469 41.08 10.93 -2.43
N ARG A 470 41.78 9.82 -2.17
CA ARG A 470 41.40 8.90 -1.09
C ARG A 470 41.65 9.56 0.27
N PRO A 471 40.67 9.60 1.19
CA PRO A 471 40.89 10.17 2.51
C PRO A 471 41.83 9.27 3.33
N THR A 472 42.93 9.82 3.84
CA THR A 472 43.84 9.15 4.79
C THR A 472 43.35 9.40 6.22
N LYS A 473 42.99 8.35 6.96
CA LYS A 473 42.72 8.45 8.41
C LYS A 473 44.02 8.83 9.12
N LYS A 474 44.04 9.94 9.86
CA LYS A 474 45.18 10.26 10.75
C LYS A 474 45.16 9.28 11.93
N ILE A 475 46.22 8.47 12.04
CA ILE A 475 46.38 7.49 13.11
C ILE A 475 46.85 8.20 14.39
N LYS A 476 46.25 7.83 15.54
CA LYS A 476 46.57 8.34 16.87
C LYS A 476 47.18 7.25 17.74
N VAL A 477 48.33 7.51 18.36
CA VAL A 477 48.96 6.57 19.29
C VAL A 477 49.08 7.22 20.67
N ALA A 478 48.50 6.58 21.68
CA ALA A 478 48.66 6.95 23.07
C ALA A 478 49.93 6.30 23.65
N ILE A 479 50.87 7.12 24.10
CA ILE A 479 52.12 6.70 24.74
C ILE A 479 52.00 6.95 26.24
N ASP A 480 52.20 5.89 27.02
CA ASP A 480 52.08 5.90 28.46
C ASP A 480 53.44 5.62 29.14
N PRO A 481 54.21 6.66 29.50
CA PRO A 481 55.39 6.45 30.33
C PRO A 481 54.96 6.03 31.74
N GLY A 482 55.27 4.79 32.11
CA GLY A 482 54.92 4.20 33.41
C GLY A 482 55.40 5.04 34.59
N HIS A 483 54.66 4.97 35.70
CA HIS A 483 54.94 5.70 36.95
C HIS A 483 54.99 7.23 36.79
N GLY A 484 55.59 7.96 37.74
CA GLY A 484 55.74 9.42 37.68
C GLY A 484 55.14 10.14 38.90
N GLY A 485 55.65 11.33 39.19
CA GLY A 485 55.28 12.08 40.37
C GLY A 485 55.71 11.33 41.63
N TYR A 486 54.73 10.99 42.47
CA TYR A 486 54.94 10.31 43.75
C TYR A 486 55.39 8.84 43.60
N ASP A 487 55.06 8.19 42.48
CA ASP A 487 55.44 6.81 42.21
C ASP A 487 56.76 6.79 41.42
N SER A 488 57.85 6.32 42.05
CA SER A 488 59.15 6.19 41.40
C SER A 488 59.23 5.03 40.41
N GLY A 489 58.29 4.08 40.50
CA GLY A 489 58.50 2.73 40.00
C GLY A 489 59.66 2.03 40.69
N ALA A 490 60.19 1.00 40.05
CA ALA A 490 61.36 0.30 40.55
C ALA A 490 62.59 1.24 40.60
N VAL A 491 63.44 1.05 41.61
CA VAL A 491 64.67 1.82 41.80
C VAL A 491 65.86 0.87 41.68
N GLY A 492 66.74 1.14 40.72
CA GLY A 492 67.94 0.34 40.50
C GLY A 492 69.01 0.55 41.57
N PRO A 493 70.07 -0.29 41.56
CA PRO A 493 71.14 -0.24 42.56
C PRO A 493 71.90 1.10 42.58
N ASN A 494 71.98 1.82 41.47
CA ASN A 494 72.59 3.16 41.37
C ASN A 494 71.57 4.30 41.56
N LYS A 495 70.41 4.00 42.15
CA LYS A 495 69.33 4.95 42.47
C LYS A 495 68.62 5.55 41.24
N ILE A 496 68.74 4.93 40.07
CA ILE A 496 67.94 5.34 38.91
C ILE A 496 66.51 4.84 39.10
N CYS A 497 65.55 5.77 39.05
CA CYS A 497 64.13 5.45 39.12
C CYS A 497 63.59 5.12 37.73
N GLU A 498 62.79 4.06 37.64
CA GLU A 498 62.08 3.63 36.43
C GLU A 498 61.31 4.78 35.79
N LYS A 499 60.60 5.61 36.58
CA LYS A 499 59.82 6.75 36.07
C LYS A 499 60.61 7.72 35.17
N ASN A 500 61.92 7.84 35.39
CA ASN A 500 62.80 8.73 34.62
C ASN A 500 63.16 8.09 33.27
N VAL A 501 63.46 6.79 33.28
CA VAL A 501 63.77 6.02 32.07
C VAL A 501 62.54 5.95 31.15
N THR A 502 61.38 5.59 31.70
CA THR A 502 60.14 5.44 30.92
C THR A 502 59.74 6.76 30.28
N LEU A 503 59.85 7.89 30.99
CA LEU A 503 59.60 9.22 30.45
C LEU A 503 60.55 9.55 29.29
N ALA A 504 61.85 9.33 29.48
CA ALA A 504 62.84 9.64 28.46
C ALA A 504 62.64 8.85 27.17
N VAL A 505 62.33 7.55 27.28
CA VAL A 505 62.03 6.70 26.11
C VAL A 505 60.70 7.11 25.45
N ALA A 506 59.66 7.40 26.23
CA ALA A 506 58.36 7.79 25.71
C ALA A 506 58.42 9.09 24.90
N LEU A 507 59.13 10.12 25.40
CA LEU A 507 59.29 11.38 24.67
C LEU A 507 59.99 11.18 23.33
N LYS A 508 61.09 10.42 23.32
CA LYS A 508 61.82 10.04 22.10
C LYS A 508 60.94 9.23 21.13
N LEU A 509 60.12 8.31 21.64
CA LEU A 509 59.18 7.53 20.82
C LEU A 509 58.17 8.44 20.12
N GLY A 510 57.59 9.38 20.84
CA GLY A 510 56.61 10.28 20.23
C GLY A 510 57.23 11.23 19.20
N ASP A 511 58.46 11.72 19.40
CA ASP A 511 59.18 12.49 18.37
C ASP A 511 59.35 11.70 17.06
N VAL A 512 59.67 10.40 17.16
CA VAL A 512 59.83 9.51 16.00
C VAL A 512 58.49 9.29 15.29
N LEU A 513 57.41 9.04 16.05
CA LEU A 513 56.07 8.84 15.50
C LEU A 513 55.50 10.10 14.85
N GLN A 514 55.67 11.27 15.49
CA GLN A 514 55.22 12.56 14.94
C GLN A 514 55.90 12.88 13.59
N LYS A 515 57.21 12.59 13.46
CA LYS A 515 57.94 12.73 12.17
C LYS A 515 57.40 11.81 11.07
N LYS A 516 56.70 10.74 11.43
CA LYS A 516 56.03 9.81 10.51
C LYS A 516 54.55 10.17 10.25
N GLY A 517 54.09 11.32 10.72
CA GLY A 517 52.71 11.79 10.53
C GLY A 517 51.69 11.15 11.47
N ILE A 518 52.14 10.44 12.50
CA ILE A 518 51.29 9.87 13.54
C ILE A 518 51.01 10.92 14.61
N GLU A 519 49.74 11.09 14.97
CA GLU A 519 49.35 11.96 16.08
C GLU A 519 49.64 11.25 17.41
N VAL A 520 50.39 11.91 18.30
CA VAL A 520 50.83 11.31 19.57
C VAL A 520 50.08 11.93 20.74
N ILE A 521 49.53 11.07 21.59
CA ILE A 521 48.85 11.43 22.83
C ILE A 521 49.68 10.92 24.01
N TYR A 522 50.18 11.80 24.86
CA TYR A 522 50.94 11.38 26.05
C TYR A 522 50.04 11.31 27.28
N THR A 523 50.16 10.27 28.10
CA THR A 523 49.54 10.28 29.44
C THR A 523 50.26 11.24 30.39
N ARG A 524 51.57 11.44 30.19
CA ARG A 524 52.37 12.51 30.80
C ARG A 524 53.58 12.87 29.94
N THR A 525 54.01 14.12 30.01
CA THR A 525 55.22 14.64 29.32
C THR A 525 56.30 15.17 30.29
N SER A 526 56.04 15.10 31.59
CA SER A 526 56.99 15.49 32.65
C SER A 526 56.80 14.63 33.90
N ASP A 527 57.58 14.87 34.96
CA ASP A 527 57.37 14.25 36.27
C ASP A 527 56.24 14.92 37.09
N LYS A 528 55.69 16.04 36.58
CA LYS A 528 54.47 16.65 37.12
C LYS A 528 53.26 16.00 36.46
N CYS A 529 52.78 14.92 37.07
CA CYS A 529 51.69 14.12 36.56
C CYS A 529 50.31 14.79 36.75
N PRO A 530 49.33 14.53 35.86
CA PRO A 530 47.98 15.08 35.97
C PRO A 530 47.08 14.34 36.97
N TRP A 531 47.51 13.19 37.50
CA TRP A 531 46.73 12.36 38.43
C TRP A 531 47.07 12.60 39.91
N PRO A 532 46.14 12.29 40.82
CA PRO A 532 46.37 12.37 42.26
C PRO A 532 47.35 11.28 42.76
N SER A 533 47.87 11.46 43.97
CA SER A 533 48.72 10.46 44.65
C SER A 533 47.94 9.25 45.16
N ASN A 534 47.26 8.54 44.26
CA ASN A 534 46.46 7.35 44.53
C ASN A 534 46.55 6.38 43.35
N LYS A 535 46.98 5.14 43.61
CA LYS A 535 47.32 4.18 42.56
C LYS A 535 46.13 3.82 41.65
N GLY A 536 44.94 3.66 42.23
CA GLY A 536 43.74 3.32 41.47
C GLY A 536 43.29 4.48 40.57
N ALA A 537 43.22 5.68 41.13
CA ALA A 537 42.84 6.88 40.40
C ALA A 537 43.87 7.24 39.29
N GLU A 538 45.16 7.06 39.57
CA GLU A 538 46.22 7.26 38.58
C GLU A 538 46.09 6.31 37.38
N LEU A 539 45.92 5.00 37.64
CA LEU A 539 45.81 4.01 36.55
C LEU A 539 44.56 4.25 35.70
N GLN A 540 43.45 4.68 36.31
CA GLN A 540 42.25 5.05 35.58
C GLN A 540 42.46 6.29 34.71
N MET A 541 43.08 7.35 35.25
CA MET A 541 43.30 8.59 34.48
C MET A 541 44.17 8.38 33.24
N ARG A 542 45.16 7.46 33.29
CA ARG A 542 45.94 7.07 32.10
C ARG A 542 45.05 6.44 31.02
N CYS A 543 44.08 5.62 31.42
CA CYS A 543 43.11 5.02 30.50
C CYS A 543 42.20 6.09 29.91
N ASP A 544 41.69 7.00 30.75
CA ASP A 544 40.78 8.08 30.35
C ASP A 544 41.44 8.97 29.29
N ILE A 545 42.70 9.39 29.49
CA ILE A 545 43.45 10.20 28.50
C ILE A 545 43.49 9.51 27.14
N ALA A 546 43.79 8.21 27.09
CA ALA A 546 43.87 7.46 25.83
C ALA A 546 42.49 7.25 25.18
N ASN A 547 41.48 6.93 26.00
CA ASN A 547 40.12 6.66 25.57
C ASN A 547 39.42 7.92 25.06
N ASP A 548 39.55 9.05 25.77
CA ASP A 548 38.95 10.34 25.42
C ASP A 548 39.57 10.91 24.15
N ALA A 549 40.89 10.72 23.97
CA ALA A 549 41.57 11.07 22.73
C ALA A 549 41.19 10.17 21.54
N LYS A 550 40.46 9.07 21.81
CA LYS A 550 40.10 8.03 20.84
C LYS A 550 41.33 7.51 20.10
N ALA A 551 42.39 7.21 20.84
CA ALA A 551 43.61 6.69 20.25
C ALA A 551 43.34 5.36 19.51
N ASP A 552 44.06 5.13 18.42
CA ASP A 552 43.99 3.89 17.65
C ASP A 552 44.85 2.78 18.27
N TYR A 553 45.91 3.14 19.01
CA TYR A 553 46.78 2.21 19.73
C TYR A 553 47.24 2.81 21.07
N PHE A 554 47.51 1.95 22.06
CA PHE A 554 48.05 2.34 23.36
C PHE A 554 49.34 1.56 23.66
N VAL A 555 50.41 2.27 24.02
CA VAL A 555 51.73 1.69 24.32
C VAL A 555 52.22 2.22 25.65
N SER A 556 52.21 1.38 26.68
CA SER A 556 52.80 1.67 27.98
C SER A 556 54.25 1.21 28.04
N ILE A 557 55.14 2.02 28.60
CA ILE A 557 56.59 1.77 28.65
C ILE A 557 57.02 1.65 30.11
N HIS A 558 57.67 0.55 30.43
CA HIS A 558 58.10 0.16 31.78
C HIS A 558 59.52 -0.44 31.78
N CYS A 559 60.08 -0.59 32.98
CA CYS A 559 61.31 -1.34 33.21
C CYS A 559 61.07 -2.37 34.31
N ASN A 560 61.45 -3.61 34.03
CA ASN A 560 61.17 -4.72 34.91
C ASN A 560 62.04 -4.66 36.17
N SER A 561 61.69 -5.45 37.18
CA SER A 561 62.50 -5.61 38.38
C SER A 561 62.32 -7.01 38.97
N ALA A 562 63.36 -7.51 39.63
CA ALA A 562 63.36 -8.80 40.31
C ALA A 562 64.27 -8.77 41.53
N ASP A 563 64.00 -9.65 42.50
CA ASP A 563 64.80 -9.79 43.73
C ASP A 563 66.26 -10.19 43.45
N THR A 564 66.52 -10.82 42.30
CA THR A 564 67.86 -11.16 41.84
C THR A 564 68.39 -10.12 40.86
N SER A 565 69.63 -9.66 41.08
CA SER A 565 70.34 -8.77 40.17
C SER A 565 70.77 -9.44 38.86
N ALA A 566 70.60 -10.76 38.72
CA ALA A 566 70.94 -11.51 37.52
C ALA A 566 69.85 -11.52 36.44
N ALA A 567 68.62 -11.08 36.77
CA ALA A 567 67.52 -11.06 35.82
C ALA A 567 67.80 -10.11 34.65
N THR A 568 67.45 -10.54 33.43
CA THR A 568 67.62 -9.79 32.17
C THR A 568 66.56 -10.20 31.14
N GLY A 569 66.39 -9.36 30.13
CA GLY A 569 65.62 -9.60 28.92
C GLY A 569 64.39 -8.72 28.77
N ILE A 570 63.84 -8.72 27.56
CA ILE A 570 62.71 -7.87 27.12
C ILE A 570 61.44 -8.72 27.05
N GLU A 571 60.33 -8.19 27.56
CA GLU A 571 58.99 -8.77 27.40
C GLU A 571 57.95 -7.71 27.05
N THR A 572 56.93 -8.11 26.28
CA THR A 572 55.81 -7.24 25.91
C THR A 572 54.49 -7.91 26.28
N TYR A 573 53.66 -7.21 27.03
CA TYR A 573 52.39 -7.70 27.51
C TYR A 573 51.23 -7.18 26.67
N TYR A 574 50.18 -8.00 26.55
CA TYR A 574 48.89 -7.65 25.92
C TYR A 574 47.74 -8.14 26.81
N ASP A 575 46.51 -7.68 26.57
CA ASP A 575 45.34 -8.09 27.36
C ASP A 575 45.03 -9.58 27.19
N ARG A 576 44.96 -10.34 28.29
CA ARG A 576 44.60 -11.76 28.24
C ARG A 576 43.19 -12.02 27.69
N ASN A 577 42.29 -11.05 27.79
CA ASN A 577 40.89 -11.19 27.39
C ASN A 577 40.59 -10.58 26.01
N ARG A 578 41.55 -9.87 25.39
CA ARG A 578 41.36 -9.22 24.09
C ARG A 578 42.56 -9.48 23.18
N THR A 579 42.30 -10.03 22.00
CA THR A 579 43.33 -10.44 21.05
C THR A 579 43.85 -9.29 20.18
N ASN A 580 43.18 -8.13 20.18
CA ASN A 580 43.46 -7.00 19.31
C ASN A 580 44.85 -6.35 19.56
N GLY A 581 45.47 -6.55 20.73
CA GLY A 581 46.84 -6.10 21.03
C GLY A 581 47.95 -7.11 20.70
N ILE A 582 47.62 -8.34 20.29
CA ILE A 582 48.61 -9.41 20.09
C ILE A 582 49.61 -9.07 18.98
N GLU A 583 49.13 -8.55 17.86
CA GLU A 583 49.96 -8.21 16.72
C GLU A 583 50.90 -7.05 17.03
N LEU A 584 50.37 -5.99 17.66
CA LEU A 584 51.18 -4.87 18.14
C LEU A 584 52.29 -5.34 19.09
N ALA A 585 51.96 -6.22 20.05
CA ALA A 585 52.93 -6.77 20.99
C ALA A 585 54.03 -7.57 20.27
N LYS A 586 53.66 -8.40 19.29
CA LYS A 586 54.61 -9.20 18.52
C LYS A 586 55.54 -8.33 17.69
N ASN A 587 55.00 -7.33 16.98
CA ASN A 587 55.80 -6.47 16.12
C ASN A 587 56.80 -5.64 16.94
N ILE A 588 56.36 -5.05 18.05
CA ILE A 588 57.25 -4.32 18.98
C ILE A 588 58.31 -5.25 19.57
N GLN A 589 57.92 -6.42 20.09
CA GLN A 589 58.85 -7.40 20.66
C GLN A 589 59.90 -7.82 19.63
N ASN A 590 59.49 -8.12 18.39
CA ASN A 590 60.39 -8.56 17.33
C ASN A 590 61.40 -7.47 16.94
N GLN A 591 60.98 -6.22 16.83
CA GLN A 591 61.86 -5.10 16.51
C GLN A 591 62.88 -4.85 17.64
N LEU A 592 62.44 -4.91 18.90
CA LEU A 592 63.33 -4.79 20.06
C LEU A 592 64.38 -5.91 20.10
N ILE A 593 63.97 -7.16 19.92
CA ILE A 593 64.91 -8.29 19.92
C ILE A 593 65.87 -8.24 18.74
N ARG A 594 65.40 -7.83 17.56
CA ARG A 594 66.24 -7.63 16.37
C ARG A 594 67.32 -6.57 16.60
N GLU A 595 66.98 -5.46 17.26
CA GLU A 595 67.89 -4.34 17.50
C GLU A 595 68.98 -4.67 18.55
N PHE A 596 68.59 -5.33 19.64
CA PHE A 596 69.47 -5.48 20.80
C PHE A 596 70.11 -6.86 20.96
N GLY A 597 69.51 -7.92 20.37
CA GLY A 597 69.95 -9.30 20.59
C GLY A 597 69.83 -9.76 22.06
N TYR A 598 69.07 -9.05 22.88
CA TYR A 598 68.87 -9.38 24.29
C TYR A 598 68.01 -10.64 24.45
N LYS A 599 68.00 -11.18 25.68
CA LYS A 599 67.18 -12.35 26.01
C LYS A 599 65.71 -12.06 25.70
N ASN A 600 65.17 -12.81 24.73
CA ASN A 600 63.76 -12.72 24.36
C ASN A 600 62.89 -13.45 25.38
N ARG A 601 62.12 -12.71 26.17
CA ARG A 601 61.18 -13.29 27.15
C ARG A 601 59.77 -13.42 26.58
N GLY A 602 59.57 -13.03 25.32
CA GLY A 602 58.37 -13.22 24.53
C GLY A 602 57.26 -12.23 24.82
N THR A 603 56.16 -12.39 24.08
CA THR A 603 54.90 -11.67 24.33
C THR A 603 54.02 -12.46 25.30
N LYS A 604 53.37 -11.80 26.25
CA LYS A 604 52.62 -12.47 27.32
C LYS A 604 51.22 -11.87 27.56
N PRO A 605 50.19 -12.69 27.81
CA PRO A 605 48.88 -12.19 28.23
C PRO A 605 48.93 -11.70 29.69
N CYS A 606 48.40 -10.52 29.97
CA CYS A 606 48.36 -9.90 31.30
C CYS A 606 46.94 -9.48 31.71
N GLY A 607 46.79 -9.08 32.97
CA GLY A 607 45.59 -8.41 33.49
C GLY A 607 45.90 -7.00 34.02
N PHE A 608 46.98 -6.37 33.53
CA PHE A 608 47.41 -5.05 34.00
C PHE A 608 46.35 -3.99 33.67
N TYR A 609 46.13 -3.07 34.62
CA TYR A 609 44.97 -2.18 34.58
C TYR A 609 44.90 -1.33 33.31
N VAL A 610 46.01 -0.70 32.91
CA VAL A 610 46.06 0.18 31.72
C VAL A 610 45.91 -0.57 30.41
N VAL A 611 46.38 -1.82 30.36
CA VAL A 611 46.22 -2.69 29.19
C VAL A 611 44.76 -3.19 29.11
N LYS A 612 44.13 -3.48 30.24
CA LYS A 612 42.76 -3.98 30.31
C LYS A 612 41.69 -2.91 30.07
N ASN A 613 41.88 -1.69 30.57
CA ASN A 613 40.81 -0.66 30.62
C ASN A 613 40.94 0.44 29.56
N THR A 614 41.87 0.32 28.63
CA THR A 614 41.93 1.12 27.40
C THR A 614 41.11 0.48 26.28
N ASN A 615 40.45 1.26 25.43
CA ASN A 615 39.46 0.77 24.46
C ASN A 615 40.06 0.28 23.14
N MET A 616 41.30 0.68 22.85
CA MET A 616 42.05 0.35 21.64
C MET A 616 43.03 -0.81 21.88
N PRO A 617 43.63 -1.41 20.83
CA PRO A 617 44.76 -2.31 20.98
C PRO A 617 45.84 -1.74 21.91
N SER A 618 46.16 -2.47 22.97
CA SER A 618 47.00 -1.98 24.06
C SER A 618 48.12 -2.95 24.40
N VAL A 619 49.30 -2.41 24.68
CA VAL A 619 50.46 -3.17 25.12
C VAL A 619 51.20 -2.49 26.26
N LEU A 620 51.93 -3.28 27.05
CA LEU A 620 52.90 -2.78 28.03
C LEU A 620 54.26 -3.41 27.73
N VAL A 621 55.26 -2.59 27.46
CA VAL A 621 56.61 -3.00 27.07
C VAL A 621 57.54 -2.88 28.28
N GLU A 622 58.13 -4.00 28.69
CA GLU A 622 59.19 -4.06 29.68
C GLU A 622 60.55 -4.05 28.97
N LEU A 623 61.27 -2.93 29.04
CA LEU A 623 62.48 -2.73 28.25
C LEU A 623 63.64 -3.64 28.67
N GLU A 624 63.96 -3.68 29.97
CA GLU A 624 64.98 -4.52 30.60
C GLU A 624 64.76 -4.49 32.14
N PHE A 625 65.53 -5.27 32.90
CA PHE A 625 65.44 -5.30 34.37
C PHE A 625 66.28 -4.20 35.02
N ILE A 626 65.65 -3.17 35.60
CA ILE A 626 66.34 -2.06 36.28
C ILE A 626 67.06 -2.50 37.56
N SER A 627 66.67 -3.64 38.16
CA SER A 627 67.36 -4.23 39.31
C SER A 627 68.73 -4.83 38.97
N ASN A 628 69.04 -5.02 37.69
CA ASN A 628 70.35 -5.46 37.22
C ASN A 628 71.24 -4.24 36.93
N GLY A 629 72.34 -4.09 37.68
CA GLY A 629 73.20 -2.90 37.59
C GLY A 629 73.78 -2.61 36.20
N ASN A 630 74.07 -3.65 35.39
CA ASN A 630 74.54 -3.46 34.02
C ASN A 630 73.40 -2.97 33.10
N LYS A 631 72.18 -3.47 33.32
CA LYS A 631 71.00 -3.07 32.56
C LYS A 631 70.49 -1.69 32.98
N GLU A 632 70.58 -1.33 34.26
CA GLU A 632 70.28 0.01 34.76
C GLU A 632 71.11 1.08 34.03
N GLN A 633 72.41 0.86 33.84
CA GLN A 633 73.28 1.79 33.10
C GLN A 633 72.86 1.94 31.63
N ILE A 634 72.46 0.84 31.00
CA ILE A 634 71.94 0.83 29.62
C ILE A 634 70.61 1.59 29.54
N LEU A 635 69.69 1.30 30.46
CA LEU A 635 68.39 1.97 30.57
C LEU A 635 68.53 3.48 30.80
N ASN A 636 69.57 3.91 31.52
CA ASN A 636 69.86 5.32 31.78
C ASN A 636 70.64 6.02 30.64
N SER A 637 71.09 5.29 29.62
CA SER A 637 71.84 5.87 28.50
C SER A 637 70.92 6.49 27.45
N SER A 638 71.09 7.79 27.16
CA SER A 638 70.28 8.49 26.15
C SER A 638 70.33 7.85 24.77
N THR A 639 71.49 7.29 24.39
CA THR A 639 71.68 6.57 23.12
C THR A 639 70.82 5.29 23.08
N TYR A 640 70.82 4.51 24.14
CA TYR A 640 70.00 3.29 24.21
C TYR A 640 68.51 3.61 24.33
N GLN A 641 68.15 4.65 25.07
CA GLN A 641 66.77 5.15 25.12
C GLN A 641 66.25 5.53 23.72
N GLN A 642 67.07 6.16 22.88
CA GLN A 642 66.71 6.43 21.48
C GLN A 642 66.53 5.15 20.67
N ARG A 643 67.42 4.17 20.83
CA ARG A 643 67.32 2.88 20.13
C ARG A 643 66.06 2.10 20.54
N TYR A 644 65.65 2.17 21.81
CA TYR A 644 64.39 1.61 22.28
C TYR A 644 63.20 2.32 21.61
N ALA A 645 63.18 3.65 21.62
CA ALA A 645 62.15 4.45 20.96
C ALA A 645 62.03 4.14 19.46
N ASP A 646 63.15 4.10 18.74
CA ASP A 646 63.17 3.79 17.29
C ASP A 646 62.64 2.38 17.00
N SER A 647 62.97 1.40 17.84
CA SER A 647 62.52 0.01 17.70
C SER A 647 61.04 -0.15 17.99
N ILE A 648 60.54 0.49 19.05
CA ILE A 648 59.11 0.51 19.35
C ILE A 648 58.33 1.22 18.22
N ALA A 649 58.84 2.34 17.70
CA ALA A 649 58.23 3.04 16.58
C ALA A 649 58.14 2.17 15.32
N LYS A 650 59.20 1.43 14.98
CA LYS A 650 59.17 0.45 13.87
C LYS A 650 58.09 -0.59 14.09
N GLY A 651 57.99 -1.16 15.30
CA GLY A 651 56.98 -2.17 15.61
C GLY A 651 55.55 -1.63 15.49
N ILE A 652 55.32 -0.38 15.89
CA ILE A 652 54.02 0.30 15.71
C ILE A 652 53.71 0.50 14.22
N MET A 653 54.69 0.97 13.43
CA MET A 653 54.50 1.18 11.99
C MET A 653 54.23 -0.13 11.25
N ASP A 654 54.94 -1.20 11.58
CA ASP A 654 54.67 -2.54 11.04
C ASP A 654 53.24 -3.00 11.32
N THR A 655 52.63 -2.55 12.43
CA THR A 655 51.21 -2.84 12.74
C THR A 655 50.23 -1.92 12.00
N ILE A 656 50.64 -0.72 11.60
CA ILE A 656 49.76 0.24 10.89
C ILE A 656 49.75 -0.04 9.39
N GLU A 657 50.87 -0.52 8.83
CA GLU A 657 51.06 -0.73 7.39
C GLU A 657 50.55 -2.10 6.90
N ASN A 658 50.29 -3.03 7.82
CA ASN A 658 49.65 -4.33 7.56
C ASN A 658 48.14 -4.26 7.84
#